data_AF-A0A7C2NER0-F1
#
_entry.id   AF-A0A7C2NER0-F1
#
_cell.length_a   1.000
_cell.length_b   1.000
_cell.length_c   1.000
_cell.angle_alpha   90.00
_cell.angle_beta   90.00
_cell.angle_gamma   90.00
#
_symmetry.space_group_name_H-M   'P 1'
#
loop_
_entity.id
_entity.type
_entity.pdbx_description
1 polymer ?
#
loop_
_entity_poly.entity_id
_entity_poly.type
_entity_poly.pdbx_seq_one_letter_code
_entity_poly.pdbx_strand_id
1 'polypeptide(L)'
;MARRSGGARRDPRARGPARRRARTRPPLDRRDDGRHRDAGSVALAARAGPERARLARAGVARGPRAPRRHRAPPRGARRRRLLRLRRGADARGARRGRPARAGAAPPAEPTARSPARPARGRAPALRARGAPGRRRPGVPPGTGRGAWRPGGAVSDPRAVASAGGDGCPQPLREWHAVPVPTPAPVPHLLPDRATLLGRIEAIVATLARAVLAAALLPGSAGAADALLAGKELLLERERLRVASRDAAIDLGGGPSSPDDPSLHGGTLRVLSVEGDVFDATYALPADGWRLTTRRGVARGWRFEGDGPVRSVRLESGRKLVVKAKGSLGHTLGANPAPVRVVLRLGERSYCLEFGGEAKLEPGVRYRATSAPAPSVCPLPYGEDAAWLCRPDRPGDLCLTGPLEATVIEPDLETRLEPHVPAGDPPFDCFHVYPTVVPNADGTPSVGNQLDVTHPQYVSRATAGVLRQAARFSRACRVFVPHYRQVTLLGLFAPGREALLQLAYRDVLDAWRLYLKHWNGGRPVVVMGHSQGTEMAMRLLRDEVDPSPALRAQLVAAILLGGGITVAEGELAGGSFQNLPLCASAEETGCVLAFRSYAATHPPANGSNDIGGEGEDAACTNPAAPASAGALASFAGSYLPADPYFPDATTPFVKLEHFWSGQCAKDAASSSFLAVSASADPGDLRVDPVPYDDIIYSPAIVGTHILDFDWGLGDLIDLVDLKAAALLAGAAAPAPASRR
;
A
#
# COMPACT_ATOMS: atom_id res chain seq x y z
N MET A 1 -23.29 7.58 57.17
CA MET A 1 -24.03 8.87 57.20
C MET A 1 -23.03 9.96 56.78
N ALA A 2 -23.28 11.02 55.98
CA ALA A 2 -24.40 11.53 55.17
C ALA A 2 -24.70 13.02 55.46
N ARG A 3 -24.22 13.94 54.60
CA ARG A 3 -24.64 15.35 54.39
C ARG A 3 -24.40 15.63 52.88
N ARG A 4 -25.29 16.14 51.98
CA ARG A 4 -26.39 17.13 51.97
C ARG A 4 -25.90 18.59 52.17
N SER A 5 -25.89 19.52 51.19
CA SER A 5 -26.87 20.07 50.19
C SER A 5 -27.65 21.30 50.72
N GLY A 6 -27.94 22.40 50.00
CA GLY A 6 -27.58 22.87 48.64
C GLY A 6 -28.53 23.99 48.10
N GLY A 7 -28.11 24.81 47.11
CA GLY A 7 -28.94 25.80 46.36
C GLY A 7 -29.02 27.24 46.93
N ALA A 8 -29.57 28.29 46.27
CA ALA A 8 -29.89 28.56 44.84
C ALA A 8 -30.39 30.03 44.57
N ARG A 9 -30.40 30.48 43.28
CA ARG A 9 -31.11 31.66 42.65
C ARG A 9 -30.42 33.05 42.55
N ARG A 10 -31.08 34.03 41.91
CA ARG A 10 -30.57 35.24 41.18
C ARG A 10 -31.23 36.57 41.62
N ASP A 11 -30.67 37.75 41.27
CA ASP A 11 -31.14 38.70 40.19
C ASP A 11 -30.48 40.15 40.32
N PRO A 12 -30.90 41.32 39.74
CA PRO A 12 -30.08 41.99 38.70
C PRO A 12 -29.91 43.56 38.69
N ARG A 13 -29.25 44.08 37.62
CA ARG A 13 -29.19 45.48 37.04
C ARG A 13 -28.16 46.45 37.68
N ALA A 14 -27.54 47.44 37.00
CA ALA A 14 -27.61 47.99 35.61
C ALA A 14 -26.16 48.35 35.08
N ARG A 15 -25.81 49.21 34.09
CA ARG A 15 -26.47 50.20 33.17
C ARG A 15 -25.61 50.42 31.87
N GLY A 16 -25.60 51.62 31.25
CA GLY A 16 -24.76 52.07 30.10
C GLY A 16 -24.87 53.60 29.89
N PRO A 17 -24.44 54.28 28.77
CA PRO A 17 -24.01 53.74 27.44
C PRO A 17 -22.92 54.51 26.58
N ALA A 18 -22.33 53.83 25.57
CA ALA A 18 -21.82 54.35 24.25
C ALA A 18 -20.66 55.40 24.18
N ARG A 19 -19.93 55.70 23.07
CA ARG A 19 -20.04 55.40 21.60
C ARG A 19 -18.69 55.12 20.86
N ARG A 20 -18.76 54.21 19.87
CA ARG A 20 -17.98 54.02 18.60
C ARG A 20 -17.00 55.14 18.09
N ARG A 21 -15.83 54.77 17.50
CA ARG A 21 -15.52 54.52 16.04
C ARG A 21 -14.05 54.85 15.62
N ALA A 22 -13.49 54.02 14.72
CA ALA A 22 -12.46 54.29 13.69
C ALA A 22 -10.97 54.57 14.05
N ARG A 23 -10.06 53.91 13.31
CA ARG A 23 -8.63 54.25 13.08
C ARG A 23 -8.39 54.34 11.57
N THR A 24 -7.50 55.23 11.12
CA THR A 24 -7.05 55.36 9.71
C THR A 24 -5.58 55.78 9.64
N ARG A 25 -4.78 55.18 8.75
CA ARG A 25 -3.47 55.70 8.29
C ARG A 25 -3.69 56.96 7.42
N PRO A 26 -2.72 57.88 7.26
CA PRO A 26 -1.67 57.74 6.22
C PRO A 26 -0.26 58.19 6.72
N PRO A 27 0.64 58.88 5.96
CA PRO A 27 1.82 58.20 5.40
C PRO A 27 3.18 58.88 5.67
N LEU A 28 4.24 58.32 5.07
CA LEU A 28 5.62 58.85 5.00
C LEU A 28 5.75 60.07 4.06
N ASP A 29 6.70 60.97 4.36
CA ASP A 29 7.53 61.63 3.33
C ASP A 29 8.96 61.92 3.86
N ARG A 30 9.80 62.51 2.99
CA ARG A 30 11.25 62.39 2.84
C ARG A 30 12.18 63.43 3.53
N ARG A 31 13.50 63.10 3.46
CA ARG A 31 14.68 63.99 3.24
C ARG A 31 15.16 64.90 4.40
N ASP A 32 16.42 65.37 4.46
CA ASP A 32 17.70 64.99 3.81
C ASP A 32 18.89 65.47 4.71
N ASP A 33 20.14 65.15 4.32
CA ASP A 33 21.42 65.71 4.83
C ASP A 33 21.81 65.51 6.33
N GLY A 34 23.09 65.44 6.73
CA GLY A 34 24.29 65.31 5.89
C GLY A 34 25.66 65.57 6.59
N ARG A 35 26.51 64.53 6.67
CA ARG A 35 27.99 64.57 6.88
C ARG A 35 28.46 65.02 8.30
N HIS A 36 29.71 64.82 8.75
CA HIS A 36 30.99 64.61 8.05
C HIS A 36 32.08 63.93 8.94
N ARG A 37 32.98 63.13 8.31
CA ARG A 37 34.41 62.87 8.67
C ARG A 37 34.76 61.99 9.88
N ASP A 38 35.93 61.31 9.93
CA ASP A 38 36.96 60.80 8.97
C ASP A 38 37.96 59.93 9.80
N ALA A 39 38.84 59.06 9.30
CA ALA A 39 38.96 58.28 8.05
C ALA A 39 40.09 57.21 8.18
N GLY A 40 40.04 56.13 7.39
CA GLY A 40 41.09 55.11 7.23
C GLY A 40 40.56 53.86 6.51
N SER A 41 41.03 53.48 5.31
CA SER A 41 42.34 52.87 4.94
C SER A 41 42.26 51.31 4.94
N VAL A 42 42.55 50.54 3.87
CA VAL A 42 42.99 50.84 2.48
C VAL A 42 42.39 49.84 1.45
N ALA A 43 41.99 50.40 0.29
CA ALA A 43 41.75 49.91 -1.09
C ALA A 43 41.87 48.43 -1.55
N LEU A 44 40.92 48.05 -2.43
CA LEU A 44 41.06 47.06 -3.52
C LEU A 44 41.82 47.64 -4.74
N ALA A 45 42.25 46.78 -5.68
CA ALA A 45 42.81 47.19 -6.97
C ALA A 45 42.11 46.53 -8.18
N ALA A 46 41.72 47.32 -9.19
CA ALA A 46 41.23 46.85 -10.49
C ALA A 46 41.45 47.90 -11.60
N ARG A 47 42.08 47.49 -12.72
CA ARG A 47 42.31 48.20 -14.00
C ARG A 47 42.66 47.13 -15.07
N ALA A 48 42.52 47.28 -16.39
CA ALA A 48 41.67 48.10 -17.26
C ALA A 48 41.77 47.53 -18.71
N GLY A 49 40.90 47.92 -19.65
CA GLY A 49 41.10 47.69 -21.11
C GLY A 49 41.82 48.88 -21.79
N PRO A 50 41.90 48.98 -23.14
CA PRO A 50 41.14 48.22 -24.16
C PRO A 50 41.95 47.87 -25.46
N GLU A 51 41.24 47.82 -26.61
CA GLU A 51 41.65 48.09 -28.01
C GLU A 51 41.68 46.96 -29.08
N ARG A 52 41.88 47.34 -30.36
CA ARG A 52 41.55 46.60 -31.59
C ARG A 52 42.63 46.74 -32.68
N ALA A 53 42.73 45.75 -33.59
CA ALA A 53 43.35 45.91 -34.91
C ALA A 53 42.56 45.17 -36.02
N ARG A 54 42.80 45.54 -37.29
CA ARG A 54 42.22 44.94 -38.52
C ARG A 54 43.34 44.50 -39.46
N LEU A 55 43.08 43.50 -40.32
CA LEU A 55 43.63 43.40 -41.69
C LEU A 55 42.71 42.50 -42.56
N ALA A 56 42.93 42.40 -43.88
CA ALA A 56 41.88 41.93 -44.82
C ALA A 56 42.37 41.32 -46.17
N ARG A 57 41.50 40.46 -46.78
CA ARG A 57 41.52 39.92 -48.19
C ARG A 57 42.74 39.02 -48.54
N ALA A 58 42.68 37.93 -49.31
CA ALA A 58 41.92 37.63 -50.53
C ALA A 58 42.00 36.13 -50.96
N GLY A 59 41.02 35.64 -51.75
CA GLY A 59 41.09 34.46 -52.65
C GLY A 59 41.21 33.05 -52.03
N VAL A 60 41.00 31.92 -52.72
CA VAL A 60 40.49 31.61 -54.09
C VAL A 60 40.32 30.05 -54.15
N ALA A 61 39.43 29.38 -54.89
CA ALA A 61 38.09 29.64 -55.45
C ALA A 61 37.49 28.31 -56.03
N ARG A 62 36.29 28.36 -56.65
CA ARG A 62 35.56 27.31 -57.43
C ARG A 62 34.63 26.34 -56.66
N GLY A 63 33.41 26.15 -57.20
CA GLY A 63 32.44 25.10 -56.86
C GLY A 63 32.39 24.03 -57.99
N PRO A 64 31.22 23.60 -58.54
CA PRO A 64 29.83 23.94 -58.22
C PRO A 64 28.83 22.73 -58.25
N ARG A 65 27.54 22.95 -57.92
CA ARG A 65 26.36 22.45 -58.69
C ARG A 65 25.00 22.95 -58.15
N ALA A 66 24.00 22.93 -59.04
CA ALA A 66 22.57 23.27 -58.87
C ALA A 66 21.77 22.37 -59.89
N PRO A 67 20.45 22.51 -60.19
CA PRO A 67 19.45 23.50 -59.73
C PRO A 67 17.99 22.98 -59.48
N ARG A 68 17.14 23.91 -58.99
CA ARG A 68 15.67 24.10 -59.15
C ARG A 68 14.85 23.10 -60.02
N ARG A 69 13.58 22.84 -59.63
CA ARG A 69 12.36 23.35 -60.34
C ARG A 69 11.01 23.14 -59.59
N HIS A 70 10.00 23.87 -60.08
CA HIS A 70 8.67 24.18 -59.50
C HIS A 70 7.64 23.03 -59.40
N ARG A 71 6.63 23.24 -58.52
CA ARG A 71 5.21 23.40 -58.93
C ARG A 71 4.40 24.16 -57.85
N ALA A 72 3.18 24.61 -58.17
CA ALA A 72 2.36 25.50 -57.34
C ALA A 72 0.85 25.21 -57.45
N PRO A 73 0.02 25.59 -56.46
CA PRO A 73 -1.45 25.63 -56.57
C PRO A 73 -1.99 27.04 -56.93
N PRO A 74 -3.20 27.16 -57.51
CA PRO A 74 -3.75 28.43 -58.00
C PRO A 74 -4.44 29.30 -56.93
N ARG A 75 -4.79 30.54 -57.29
CA ARG A 75 -5.55 31.52 -56.47
C ARG A 75 -6.87 31.95 -57.12
N GLY A 76 -7.88 32.19 -56.28
CA GLY A 76 -9.08 32.99 -56.59
C GLY A 76 -10.40 32.25 -56.31
N ALA A 77 -11.46 32.88 -55.77
CA ALA A 77 -11.66 34.27 -55.31
C ALA A 77 -12.92 34.33 -54.36
N ARG A 78 -13.66 35.42 -54.02
CA ARG A 78 -13.72 36.81 -54.53
C ARG A 78 -14.35 37.88 -53.58
N ARG A 79 -14.08 37.94 -52.25
CA ARG A 79 -14.64 39.02 -51.38
C ARG A 79 -13.70 39.56 -50.27
N ARG A 80 -13.88 40.84 -49.91
CA ARG A 80 -13.01 41.62 -49.00
C ARG A 80 -13.77 42.86 -48.46
N ARG A 81 -13.44 43.33 -47.25
CA ARG A 81 -13.78 44.64 -46.62
C ARG A 81 -15.24 44.88 -46.18
N LEU A 82 -15.55 45.73 -45.18
CA LEU A 82 -14.81 46.31 -44.02
C LEU A 82 -15.81 47.01 -43.05
N LEU A 83 -15.44 47.14 -41.75
CA LEU A 83 -15.91 48.17 -40.78
C LEU A 83 -17.41 48.08 -40.36
N ARG A 84 -17.89 48.71 -39.26
CA ARG A 84 -17.34 49.79 -38.40
C ARG A 84 -17.83 49.65 -36.94
N LEU A 85 -17.14 50.31 -35.98
CA LEU A 85 -17.54 50.40 -34.55
C LEU A 85 -18.62 51.46 -34.30
N ARG A 86 -19.46 51.31 -33.25
CA ARG A 86 -19.64 52.31 -32.16
C ARG A 86 -20.48 51.81 -30.96
N ARG A 87 -20.65 52.69 -29.95
CA ARG A 87 -21.13 52.44 -28.57
C ARG A 87 -22.62 52.82 -28.37
N GLY A 88 -23.21 52.31 -27.28
CA GLY A 88 -24.53 52.65 -26.71
C GLY A 88 -25.10 51.40 -26.03
N ALA A 89 -25.18 51.22 -24.71
CA ALA A 89 -25.41 52.11 -23.57
C ALA A 89 -26.83 52.71 -23.51
N ASP A 90 -27.72 52.04 -22.77
CA ASP A 90 -28.63 52.72 -21.83
C ASP A 90 -29.12 51.78 -20.71
N ALA A 91 -29.69 52.32 -19.63
CA ALA A 91 -30.11 51.53 -18.46
C ALA A 91 -31.14 52.18 -17.51
N ARG A 92 -31.96 51.31 -16.87
CA ARG A 92 -32.88 51.54 -15.71
C ARG A 92 -34.26 52.14 -16.03
N GLY A 93 -35.29 51.65 -15.31
CA GLY A 93 -36.62 52.27 -15.22
C GLY A 93 -37.78 51.27 -15.09
N ALA A 94 -38.78 51.51 -14.24
CA ALA A 94 -38.78 51.12 -12.82
C ALA A 94 -40.18 51.33 -12.18
N ARG A 95 -40.59 50.43 -11.26
CA ARG A 95 -41.88 50.48 -10.48
C ARG A 95 -43.12 50.28 -11.38
N ARG A 96 -44.37 50.10 -10.91
CA ARG A 96 -45.02 50.16 -9.57
C ARG A 96 -46.03 48.99 -9.43
N GLY A 97 -46.56 48.72 -8.22
CA GLY A 97 -47.83 47.97 -8.07
C GLY A 97 -47.94 47.07 -6.83
N ARG A 98 -48.62 47.56 -5.77
CA ARG A 98 -49.19 46.77 -4.65
C ARG A 98 -50.66 47.24 -4.52
N PRO A 99 -51.60 46.40 -4.07
CA PRO A 99 -51.85 46.28 -2.62
C PRO A 99 -52.09 44.82 -2.16
N ALA A 100 -52.57 44.62 -0.92
CA ALA A 100 -52.61 43.31 -0.25
C ALA A 100 -53.80 43.13 0.71
N ARG A 101 -54.09 41.88 1.06
CA ARG A 101 -54.72 41.38 2.31
C ARG A 101 -53.95 40.08 2.68
N ALA A 102 -53.32 39.94 3.85
CA ALA A 102 -53.87 39.71 5.20
C ALA A 102 -54.46 38.28 5.36
N GLY A 103 -54.18 37.50 6.43
CA GLY A 103 -53.55 37.84 7.72
C GLY A 103 -52.34 36.98 8.15
N ALA A 104 -52.12 36.86 9.47
CA ALA A 104 -50.96 36.26 10.16
C ALA A 104 -51.42 35.10 11.09
N ALA A 105 -50.71 33.96 11.25
CA ALA A 105 -49.48 33.68 12.05
C ALA A 105 -49.72 33.57 13.60
N PRO A 106 -48.86 32.92 14.43
CA PRO A 106 -47.77 31.96 14.14
C PRO A 106 -47.88 30.61 14.95
N PRO A 107 -47.03 30.17 15.93
CA PRO A 107 -46.56 28.75 15.97
C PRO A 107 -46.67 28.00 17.33
N ALA A 108 -46.37 26.67 17.36
CA ALA A 108 -45.58 25.95 18.40
C ALA A 108 -45.74 24.40 18.36
N GLU A 109 -44.75 23.68 18.90
CA GLU A 109 -44.84 22.29 19.41
C GLU A 109 -45.22 22.32 20.94
N PRO A 110 -45.18 21.23 21.75
CA PRO A 110 -45.06 19.79 21.49
C PRO A 110 -46.10 18.93 22.28
N THR A 111 -45.99 17.59 22.25
CA THR A 111 -45.95 16.65 23.42
C THR A 111 -46.29 15.21 23.02
N ALA A 112 -45.88 14.23 23.85
CA ALA A 112 -46.03 12.79 23.60
C ALA A 112 -47.09 12.12 24.48
N ARG A 113 -47.63 10.96 24.04
CA ARG A 113 -48.23 9.94 24.93
C ARG A 113 -48.37 8.55 24.26
N SER A 114 -48.33 7.53 25.12
CA SER A 114 -48.64 6.11 24.90
C SER A 114 -49.07 5.54 26.28
N PRO A 115 -49.58 4.29 26.43
CA PRO A 115 -50.22 3.36 25.48
C PRO A 115 -51.58 2.82 26.02
N ALA A 116 -52.28 1.91 25.29
CA ALA A 116 -53.42 1.12 25.83
C ALA A 116 -53.64 -0.23 25.11
N ARG A 117 -54.37 -1.17 25.76
CA ARG A 117 -54.76 -2.53 25.29
C ARG A 117 -56.29 -2.68 25.16
N PRO A 118 -56.82 -3.71 24.45
CA PRO A 118 -57.27 -4.99 25.08
C PRO A 118 -56.51 -6.22 24.51
N ALA A 119 -56.39 -7.44 25.09
CA ALA A 119 -57.28 -8.34 25.86
C ALA A 119 -58.31 -9.12 24.96
N ARG A 120 -58.58 -10.43 25.11
CA ARG A 120 -58.23 -11.43 26.16
C ARG A 120 -58.50 -12.91 25.71
N GLY A 121 -57.81 -13.89 26.32
CA GLY A 121 -58.21 -15.33 26.36
C GLY A 121 -57.45 -16.28 25.39
N ARG A 122 -57.21 -17.57 25.70
CA ARG A 122 -57.40 -18.41 26.92
C ARG A 122 -56.24 -19.42 27.07
N ALA A 123 -56.02 -19.95 28.27
CA ALA A 123 -55.15 -21.11 28.56
C ALA A 123 -56.01 -22.37 28.88
N PRO A 124 -55.44 -23.60 28.93
CA PRO A 124 -54.67 -24.09 30.10
C PRO A 124 -53.30 -24.70 29.70
N ALA A 125 -52.24 -24.82 30.51
CA ALA A 125 -52.01 -25.02 31.95
C ALA A 125 -52.08 -26.47 32.46
N LEU A 126 -50.93 -27.06 32.87
CA LEU A 126 -50.78 -27.92 34.08
C LEU A 126 -49.33 -28.38 34.37
N ARG A 127 -48.89 -28.09 35.62
CA ARG A 127 -47.92 -28.77 36.53
C ARG A 127 -46.53 -29.27 36.08
N ALA A 128 -45.56 -29.02 36.98
CA ALA A 128 -44.19 -29.54 36.98
C ALA A 128 -44.02 -30.79 37.89
N ARG A 129 -42.91 -31.54 37.71
CA ARG A 129 -42.02 -32.07 38.78
C ARG A 129 -40.90 -32.97 38.23
N GLY A 130 -39.72 -32.92 38.87
CA GLY A 130 -38.82 -34.07 39.05
C GLY A 130 -37.75 -34.36 37.99
N ALA A 131 -36.50 -34.47 38.44
CA ALA A 131 -35.50 -35.41 37.90
C ALA A 131 -35.67 -36.78 38.61
N PRO A 132 -35.15 -37.93 38.12
CA PRO A 132 -33.73 -38.15 37.83
C PRO A 132 -33.46 -38.82 36.45
N GLY A 133 -32.18 -39.02 36.08
CA GLY A 133 -31.79 -39.66 34.81
C GLY A 133 -31.21 -41.08 34.97
N ARG A 134 -31.07 -41.81 33.85
CA ARG A 134 -30.09 -42.90 33.59
C ARG A 134 -30.39 -43.64 32.27
N ARG A 135 -29.31 -43.94 31.52
CA ARG A 135 -29.10 -45.09 30.59
C ARG A 135 -29.77 -45.11 29.20
N ARG A 136 -29.16 -45.96 28.34
CA ARG A 136 -29.42 -46.20 26.90
C ARG A 136 -30.63 -47.12 26.68
N PRO A 137 -31.20 -47.12 25.46
CA PRO A 137 -30.92 -48.20 24.48
C PRO A 137 -30.29 -47.64 23.19
N GLY A 138 -29.86 -48.42 22.19
CA GLY A 138 -29.80 -49.87 22.02
C GLY A 138 -29.94 -50.25 20.54
N VAL A 139 -28.91 -50.81 19.92
CA VAL A 139 -28.82 -51.06 18.46
C VAL A 139 -28.72 -52.57 18.17
N PRO A 140 -29.47 -53.13 17.19
CA PRO A 140 -29.37 -54.53 16.80
C PRO A 140 -28.16 -54.83 15.89
N PRO A 141 -27.69 -56.10 15.78
CA PRO A 141 -26.32 -56.43 15.35
C PRO A 141 -26.17 -56.86 13.86
N GLY A 142 -24.93 -56.85 13.37
CA GLY A 142 -24.57 -57.27 11.99
C GLY A 142 -23.08 -57.61 11.77
N THR A 143 -22.54 -58.54 12.57
CA THR A 143 -21.32 -59.37 12.34
C THR A 143 -20.16 -58.88 11.44
N GLY A 144 -18.97 -58.68 12.01
CA GLY A 144 -17.69 -58.60 11.29
C GLY A 144 -16.46 -58.70 12.22
N ARG A 145 -15.55 -59.67 11.99
CA ARG A 145 -14.32 -59.92 12.79
C ARG A 145 -13.16 -59.05 12.25
N GLY A 146 -12.12 -58.64 13.00
CA GLY A 146 -11.76 -58.79 14.42
C GLY A 146 -10.76 -57.68 14.83
N ALA A 147 -10.54 -57.40 16.13
CA ALA A 147 -9.37 -57.86 16.90
C ALA A 147 -8.00 -57.37 16.37
N TRP A 148 -7.16 -56.59 17.10
CA TRP A 148 -7.17 -56.09 18.49
C TRP A 148 -6.48 -54.69 18.57
N ARG A 149 -6.49 -53.99 19.73
CA ARG A 149 -5.79 -52.69 19.96
C ARG A 149 -4.90 -52.72 21.25
N PRO A 150 -4.58 -51.64 22.02
CA PRO A 150 -3.16 -51.24 22.21
C PRO A 150 -2.79 -50.87 23.68
N GLY A 151 -1.69 -50.14 23.88
CA GLY A 151 -1.25 -49.49 25.14
C GLY A 151 0.25 -49.71 25.41
N GLY A 152 0.98 -48.94 26.22
CA GLY A 152 0.75 -47.69 26.97
C GLY A 152 2.01 -47.44 27.84
N ALA A 153 2.70 -46.28 27.79
CA ALA A 153 2.41 -44.99 28.44
C ALA A 153 3.02 -44.82 29.87
N VAL A 154 3.80 -43.71 30.05
CA VAL A 154 4.16 -42.98 31.31
C VAL A 154 5.49 -43.28 32.07
N SER A 155 6.15 -42.16 32.51
CA SER A 155 7.16 -41.89 33.59
C SER A 155 8.63 -42.40 33.57
N ASP A 156 9.58 -41.49 33.31
CA ASP A 156 10.57 -40.81 34.22
C ASP A 156 10.87 -41.40 35.64
N PRO A 157 12.03 -41.15 36.36
CA PRO A 157 13.16 -40.24 36.10
C PRO A 157 14.63 -40.69 36.45
N ARG A 158 15.62 -39.84 36.06
CA ARG A 158 16.97 -39.51 36.65
C ARG A 158 17.81 -40.54 37.47
N ALA A 159 19.12 -40.69 37.14
CA ALA A 159 20.32 -40.33 37.97
C ALA A 159 21.61 -41.23 37.90
N VAL A 160 22.76 -40.60 37.61
CA VAL A 160 24.14 -40.75 38.21
C VAL A 160 24.89 -42.12 38.30
N ALA A 161 25.85 -42.30 37.35
CA ALA A 161 27.29 -42.68 37.46
C ALA A 161 27.87 -43.87 38.31
N SER A 162 28.97 -44.45 37.76
CA SER A 162 30.09 -45.24 38.38
C SER A 162 29.81 -46.70 38.84
N ALA A 163 30.75 -47.68 38.85
CA ALA A 163 32.08 -47.87 38.21
C ALA A 163 32.58 -49.36 38.36
N GLY A 164 33.76 -49.70 37.80
CA GLY A 164 34.47 -51.02 37.92
C GLY A 164 34.34 -51.92 36.68
N GLY A 165 35.25 -52.85 36.32
CA GLY A 165 36.59 -53.34 36.76
C GLY A 165 37.11 -54.31 35.66
N ASP A 166 38.37 -54.74 35.47
CA ASP A 166 39.63 -54.83 36.27
C ASP A 166 40.84 -54.37 35.39
N GLY A 167 42.15 -54.31 35.72
CA GLY A 167 43.09 -55.14 36.51
C GLY A 167 44.04 -55.91 35.55
N CYS A 168 45.38 -55.89 35.58
CA CYS A 168 46.38 -55.94 36.68
C CYS A 168 47.81 -55.44 36.23
N PRO A 169 48.86 -55.39 37.11
CA PRO A 169 49.86 -54.30 37.08
C PRO A 169 51.37 -54.68 37.32
N GLN A 170 52.17 -53.70 37.80
CA GLN A 170 53.55 -53.73 38.40
C GLN A 170 54.77 -53.37 37.48
N PRO A 171 55.88 -52.79 38.03
CA PRO A 171 56.63 -51.69 37.34
C PRO A 171 58.19 -51.74 37.39
N LEU A 172 58.85 -50.69 36.83
CA LEU A 172 60.03 -49.90 37.29
C LEU A 172 60.61 -49.08 36.08
N ARG A 173 60.74 -47.73 36.10
CA ARG A 173 61.80 -46.82 36.65
C ARG A 173 63.17 -46.87 35.92
N GLU A 174 63.91 -45.78 35.62
CA GLU A 174 63.71 -44.30 35.64
C GLU A 174 64.91 -43.54 34.96
N TRP A 175 64.92 -42.19 34.94
CA TRP A 175 66.00 -41.22 34.54
C TRP A 175 66.06 -40.70 33.06
N HIS A 176 66.90 -39.67 32.77
CA HIS A 176 66.55 -38.51 31.91
C HIS A 176 67.32 -38.25 30.56
N ALA A 177 66.54 -37.94 29.50
CA ALA A 177 66.65 -36.78 28.54
C ALA A 177 67.68 -36.66 27.36
N VAL A 178 67.35 -35.72 26.42
CA VAL A 178 68.07 -35.06 25.27
C VAL A 178 68.15 -35.83 23.88
N PRO A 179 68.51 -35.26 22.68
CA PRO A 179 67.51 -35.06 21.58
C PRO A 179 67.86 -35.43 20.08
N VAL A 180 66.81 -35.51 19.22
CA VAL A 180 66.65 -35.16 17.75
C VAL A 180 67.63 -35.69 16.66
N PRO A 181 67.13 -36.39 15.60
CA PRO A 181 67.21 -35.89 14.19
C PRO A 181 66.00 -36.23 13.25
N THR A 182 66.09 -35.94 11.93
CA THR A 182 64.98 -35.78 10.95
C THR A 182 64.91 -36.77 9.75
N PRO A 183 63.77 -36.84 9.01
CA PRO A 183 63.59 -37.56 7.72
C PRO A 183 63.62 -36.67 6.45
N ALA A 184 63.56 -37.28 5.24
CA ALA A 184 63.72 -36.64 3.91
C ALA A 184 62.59 -36.98 2.88
N PRO A 185 62.45 -36.27 1.72
CA PRO A 185 61.15 -36.11 1.04
C PRO A 185 60.99 -36.68 -0.40
N VAL A 186 59.73 -36.85 -0.85
CA VAL A 186 59.26 -36.97 -2.26
C VAL A 186 57.81 -36.42 -2.39
N PRO A 187 57.19 -36.21 -3.59
CA PRO A 187 56.71 -34.87 -3.95
C PRO A 187 55.18 -34.68 -3.97
N HIS A 188 54.75 -33.41 -4.04
CA HIS A 188 53.36 -33.01 -4.23
C HIS A 188 52.88 -33.12 -5.69
N LEU A 189 51.66 -33.62 -5.88
CA LEU A 189 50.86 -33.45 -7.11
C LEU A 189 49.38 -33.33 -6.74
N LEU A 190 48.89 -32.10 -6.63
CA LEU A 190 47.46 -31.79 -6.54
C LEU A 190 46.93 -31.44 -7.94
N PRO A 191 45.73 -31.91 -8.34
CA PRO A 191 45.11 -31.47 -9.58
C PRO A 191 44.68 -30.00 -9.48
N ASP A 192 44.87 -29.24 -10.56
CA ASP A 192 44.60 -27.80 -10.62
C ASP A 192 43.10 -27.48 -10.44
N ARG A 193 42.79 -26.52 -9.56
CA ARG A 193 41.43 -25.98 -9.32
C ARG A 193 40.73 -25.56 -10.61
N ALA A 194 41.47 -25.08 -11.62
CA ALA A 194 40.91 -24.74 -12.94
C ALA A 194 40.13 -25.90 -13.58
N THR A 195 40.56 -27.15 -13.37
CA THR A 195 39.95 -28.34 -13.98
C THR A 195 38.65 -28.80 -13.31
N LEU A 196 38.42 -28.39 -12.05
CA LEU A 196 37.16 -28.65 -11.34
C LEU A 196 36.10 -27.61 -11.73
N LEU A 197 36.49 -26.33 -11.79
CA LEU A 197 35.65 -25.22 -12.27
C LEU A 197 35.13 -25.48 -13.68
N GLY A 198 36.01 -25.80 -14.64
CA GLY A 198 35.58 -26.08 -16.02
C GLY A 198 34.63 -27.27 -16.19
N ARG A 199 34.58 -28.21 -15.23
CA ARG A 199 33.58 -29.30 -15.21
C ARG A 199 32.24 -28.86 -14.63
N ILE A 200 32.25 -27.98 -13.62
CA ILE A 200 31.03 -27.37 -13.07
C ILE A 200 30.41 -26.43 -14.12
N GLU A 201 31.21 -25.59 -14.77
CA GLU A 201 30.77 -24.72 -15.86
C GLU A 201 30.14 -25.50 -17.02
N ALA A 202 30.70 -26.65 -17.41
CA ALA A 202 30.11 -27.48 -18.46
C ALA A 202 28.73 -28.05 -18.07
N ILE A 203 28.53 -28.43 -16.80
CA ILE A 203 27.24 -28.93 -16.28
C ILE A 203 26.23 -27.77 -16.17
N VAL A 204 26.65 -26.62 -15.62
CA VAL A 204 25.83 -25.41 -15.52
C VAL A 204 25.43 -24.91 -16.92
N ALA A 205 26.35 -24.89 -17.90
CA ALA A 205 26.04 -24.50 -19.28
C ALA A 205 25.09 -25.49 -19.99
N THR A 206 25.12 -26.77 -19.62
CA THR A 206 24.20 -27.79 -20.16
C THR A 206 22.80 -27.66 -19.55
N LEU A 207 22.70 -27.44 -18.23
CA LEU A 207 21.43 -27.13 -17.56
C LEU A 207 20.87 -25.79 -18.02
N ALA A 208 21.70 -24.76 -18.15
CA ALA A 208 21.32 -23.46 -18.70
C ALA A 208 20.82 -23.59 -20.15
N ARG A 209 21.41 -24.47 -20.98
CA ARG A 209 20.88 -24.77 -22.33
C ARG A 209 19.54 -25.50 -22.31
N ALA A 210 19.29 -26.40 -21.36
CA ALA A 210 17.99 -27.04 -21.20
C ALA A 210 16.90 -26.05 -20.73
N VAL A 211 17.23 -25.18 -19.78
CA VAL A 211 16.35 -24.09 -19.31
C VAL A 211 16.13 -23.05 -20.41
N LEU A 212 17.17 -22.69 -21.18
CA LEU A 212 17.06 -21.77 -22.31
C LEU A 212 16.22 -22.35 -23.45
N ALA A 213 16.24 -23.67 -23.66
CA ALA A 213 15.35 -24.33 -24.62
C ALA A 213 13.86 -24.25 -24.19
N ALA A 214 13.57 -24.24 -22.88
CA ALA A 214 12.22 -23.98 -22.36
C ALA A 214 11.87 -22.47 -22.42
N ALA A 215 12.83 -21.58 -22.16
CA ALA A 215 12.68 -20.13 -22.24
C ALA A 215 12.75 -19.56 -23.68
N LEU A 216 12.83 -20.43 -24.70
CA LEU A 216 12.74 -20.08 -26.12
C LEU A 216 11.34 -20.35 -26.72
N LEU A 217 10.35 -20.72 -25.90
CA LEU A 217 9.00 -20.25 -26.16
C LEU A 217 9.04 -18.72 -26.10
N PRO A 218 8.61 -17.97 -27.14
CA PRO A 218 8.42 -16.55 -27.00
C PRO A 218 7.32 -16.34 -25.96
N GLY A 219 7.68 -15.84 -24.77
CA GLY A 219 6.71 -15.46 -23.75
C GLY A 219 5.68 -14.52 -24.40
N SER A 220 4.39 -14.83 -24.25
CA SER A 220 3.35 -14.04 -24.90
C SER A 220 3.46 -12.60 -24.40
N ALA A 221 3.86 -11.70 -25.30
CA ALA A 221 3.74 -10.27 -25.10
C ALA A 221 2.24 -9.94 -25.11
N GLY A 222 1.59 -10.19 -23.96
CA GLY A 222 0.15 -10.27 -23.82
C GLY A 222 -0.54 -9.09 -24.47
N ALA A 223 -1.55 -9.35 -25.29
CA ALA A 223 -2.11 -8.37 -26.21
C ALA A 223 -2.60 -7.12 -25.45
N ALA A 224 -1.82 -6.04 -25.50
CA ALA A 224 -1.91 -4.88 -24.62
C ALA A 224 -3.31 -4.23 -24.61
N ASP A 225 -3.96 -4.25 -23.44
CA ASP A 225 -5.42 -4.12 -23.25
C ASP A 225 -6.14 -3.08 -24.11
N ALA A 226 -7.31 -3.46 -24.63
CA ALA A 226 -8.19 -2.57 -25.39
C ALA A 226 -9.01 -1.68 -24.44
N LEU A 227 -8.55 -0.45 -24.21
CA LEU A 227 -9.27 0.58 -23.45
C LEU A 227 -10.35 1.22 -24.36
N LEU A 228 -11.64 1.07 -24.01
CA LEU A 228 -12.76 1.46 -24.89
C LEU A 228 -13.71 2.47 -24.24
N ALA A 229 -14.16 3.46 -25.00
CA ALA A 229 -15.20 4.39 -24.58
C ALA A 229 -16.58 3.69 -24.46
N GLY A 230 -17.30 4.00 -23.38
CA GLY A 230 -18.60 3.43 -23.05
C GLY A 230 -19.76 4.23 -23.65
N LYS A 231 -20.51 3.66 -24.60
CA LYS A 231 -21.73 4.32 -25.11
C LYS A 231 -22.85 4.30 -24.07
N GLU A 232 -23.14 3.15 -23.49
CA GLU A 232 -24.24 2.95 -22.55
C GLU A 232 -23.94 1.76 -21.62
N LEU A 233 -24.06 1.99 -20.33
CA LEU A 233 -24.26 0.97 -19.32
C LEU A 233 -25.67 1.13 -18.75
N LEU A 234 -26.41 0.04 -18.65
CA LEU A 234 -27.64 -0.06 -17.87
C LEU A 234 -27.52 -1.27 -16.94
N LEU A 235 -27.64 -1.01 -15.65
CA LEU A 235 -27.57 -1.99 -14.57
C LEU A 235 -28.86 -1.90 -13.75
N GLU A 236 -29.58 -3.01 -13.66
CA GLU A 236 -30.86 -3.19 -12.97
C GLU A 236 -30.79 -4.49 -12.17
N ARG A 237 -31.69 -4.68 -11.19
CA ARG A 237 -31.69 -5.85 -10.27
C ARG A 237 -31.55 -7.22 -10.94
N GLU A 238 -32.11 -7.41 -12.13
CA GLU A 238 -32.02 -8.67 -12.90
C GLU A 238 -31.48 -8.50 -14.33
N ARG A 239 -30.90 -7.34 -14.68
CA ARG A 239 -30.49 -7.05 -16.07
C ARG A 239 -29.26 -6.17 -16.14
N LEU A 240 -28.30 -6.59 -16.95
CA LEU A 240 -27.18 -5.77 -17.40
C LEU A 240 -27.20 -5.64 -18.91
N ARG A 241 -26.89 -4.43 -19.37
CA ARG A 241 -26.54 -4.16 -20.76
C ARG A 241 -25.32 -3.24 -20.80
N VAL A 242 -24.24 -3.71 -21.41
CA VAL A 242 -23.06 -2.91 -21.73
C VAL A 242 -23.06 -2.67 -23.23
N ALA A 243 -22.74 -1.45 -23.67
CA ALA A 243 -22.58 -1.12 -25.08
C ALA A 243 -21.44 -0.12 -25.30
N SER A 244 -20.58 -0.43 -26.25
CA SER A 244 -19.61 0.49 -26.85
C SER A 244 -19.80 0.56 -28.37
N ARG A 245 -19.31 1.65 -28.96
CA ARG A 245 -19.18 1.88 -30.41
C ARG A 245 -17.78 2.37 -30.78
N ASP A 246 -16.79 2.08 -29.94
CA ASP A 246 -15.43 2.55 -30.16
C ASP A 246 -14.84 1.99 -31.47
N ALA A 247 -13.98 2.79 -32.11
CA ALA A 247 -13.21 2.39 -33.26
C ALA A 247 -12.05 1.46 -32.88
N ALA A 248 -11.55 1.55 -31.64
CA ALA A 248 -10.45 0.74 -31.09
C ALA A 248 -10.82 -0.73 -30.80
N ILE A 249 -12.04 -1.18 -31.11
CA ILE A 249 -12.42 -2.59 -30.96
C ILE A 249 -11.73 -3.42 -32.04
N ASP A 250 -10.73 -4.21 -31.67
CA ASP A 250 -10.06 -5.18 -32.55
C ASP A 250 -10.61 -6.61 -32.35
N LEU A 251 -9.82 -7.65 -32.66
CA LEU A 251 -10.11 -9.07 -32.40
C LEU A 251 -8.94 -9.75 -31.67
N GLY A 252 -8.02 -8.97 -31.08
CA GLY A 252 -6.67 -9.43 -30.74
C GLY A 252 -5.90 -9.93 -31.96
N GLY A 253 -5.10 -10.97 -31.78
CA GLY A 253 -4.50 -11.76 -32.86
C GLY A 253 -5.51 -12.47 -33.77
N GLY A 254 -6.80 -12.51 -33.38
CA GLY A 254 -7.88 -13.07 -34.19
C GLY A 254 -8.04 -14.59 -34.05
N PRO A 255 -8.69 -15.25 -35.03
CA PRO A 255 -8.93 -16.69 -34.98
C PRO A 255 -7.64 -17.51 -34.90
N SER A 256 -7.67 -18.59 -34.14
CA SER A 256 -6.53 -19.49 -33.85
C SER A 256 -5.34 -18.83 -33.14
N SER A 257 -5.52 -17.67 -32.51
CA SER A 257 -4.52 -17.03 -31.63
C SER A 257 -4.87 -17.24 -30.15
N PRO A 258 -3.98 -16.90 -29.19
CA PRO A 258 -4.29 -16.88 -27.76
C PRO A 258 -5.48 -15.99 -27.37
N ASP A 259 -5.94 -15.10 -28.28
CA ASP A 259 -7.11 -14.24 -28.11
C ASP A 259 -8.41 -14.86 -28.66
N ASP A 260 -8.38 -16.08 -29.22
CA ASP A 260 -9.55 -16.75 -29.79
C ASP A 260 -10.45 -17.32 -28.68
N PRO A 261 -11.65 -16.76 -28.44
CA PRO A 261 -12.53 -17.21 -27.38
C PRO A 261 -13.27 -18.51 -27.73
N SER A 262 -13.24 -18.98 -28.97
CA SER A 262 -13.74 -20.32 -29.34
C SER A 262 -12.73 -21.44 -29.06
N LEU A 263 -11.48 -21.10 -28.71
CA LEU A 263 -10.48 -22.02 -28.16
C LEU A 263 -10.29 -21.83 -26.65
N HIS A 264 -10.16 -20.57 -26.21
CA HIS A 264 -9.76 -20.23 -24.84
C HIS A 264 -10.91 -19.74 -23.94
N GLY A 265 -12.12 -19.55 -24.50
CA GLY A 265 -13.24 -18.96 -23.79
C GLY A 265 -12.99 -17.49 -23.41
N GLY A 266 -13.60 -17.06 -22.32
CA GLY A 266 -13.40 -15.73 -21.77
C GLY A 266 -14.11 -15.52 -20.44
N THR A 267 -14.04 -14.29 -19.94
CA THR A 267 -14.79 -13.85 -18.75
C THR A 267 -15.38 -12.46 -18.96
N LEU A 268 -16.48 -12.18 -18.28
CA LEU A 268 -16.98 -10.82 -18.06
C LEU A 268 -16.86 -10.51 -16.57
N ARG A 269 -16.03 -9.55 -16.19
CA ARG A 269 -16.00 -8.99 -14.83
C ARG A 269 -16.72 -7.65 -14.82
N VAL A 270 -17.55 -7.43 -13.81
CA VAL A 270 -18.31 -6.19 -13.61
C VAL A 270 -18.18 -5.80 -12.15
N LEU A 271 -17.66 -4.60 -11.88
CA LEU A 271 -17.36 -4.16 -10.52
C LEU A 271 -17.67 -2.68 -10.26
N SER A 272 -17.88 -2.36 -9.01
CA SER A 272 -17.65 -1.02 -8.45
C SER A 272 -17.04 -1.14 -7.06
N VAL A 273 -16.17 -0.21 -6.72
CA VAL A 273 -15.64 -0.03 -5.35
C VAL A 273 -16.15 1.26 -4.71
N GLU A 274 -17.11 1.94 -5.32
CA GLU A 274 -17.62 3.22 -4.83
C GLU A 274 -19.08 3.08 -4.42
N GLY A 275 -19.44 3.50 -3.20
CA GLY A 275 -20.81 3.42 -2.69
C GLY A 275 -21.36 1.99 -2.56
N ASP A 276 -22.02 1.50 -3.60
CA ASP A 276 -22.52 0.11 -3.66
C ASP A 276 -21.40 -0.81 -4.17
N VAL A 277 -20.53 -1.25 -3.26
CA VAL A 277 -19.35 -2.07 -3.58
C VAL A 277 -19.76 -3.49 -3.98
N PHE A 278 -19.33 -3.93 -5.16
CA PHE A 278 -19.46 -5.30 -5.66
C PHE A 278 -18.34 -5.59 -6.66
N ASP A 279 -17.88 -6.85 -6.73
CA ASP A 279 -17.02 -7.36 -7.80
C ASP A 279 -17.52 -8.76 -8.18
N ALA A 280 -17.74 -9.00 -9.46
CA ALA A 280 -18.31 -10.26 -9.94
C ALA A 280 -17.83 -10.63 -11.34
N THR A 281 -17.21 -11.81 -11.45
CA THR A 281 -16.69 -12.40 -12.68
C THR A 281 -17.59 -13.56 -13.16
N TYR A 282 -17.96 -13.53 -14.43
CA TYR A 282 -18.81 -14.51 -15.10
C TYR A 282 -18.01 -15.22 -16.19
N ALA A 283 -17.91 -16.55 -16.12
CA ALA A 283 -17.30 -17.36 -17.18
C ALA A 283 -18.10 -17.29 -18.49
N LEU A 284 -17.40 -17.28 -19.62
CA LEU A 284 -17.94 -17.30 -20.98
C LEU A 284 -17.31 -18.49 -21.74
N PRO A 285 -17.79 -19.73 -21.52
CA PRO A 285 -17.20 -20.96 -22.05
C PRO A 285 -17.00 -20.99 -23.57
N ALA A 286 -15.93 -21.67 -24.02
CA ALA A 286 -15.48 -21.70 -25.41
C ALA A 286 -16.54 -22.22 -26.41
N ASP A 287 -17.31 -23.23 -25.99
CA ASP A 287 -18.40 -23.83 -26.75
C ASP A 287 -19.58 -22.89 -27.03
N GLY A 288 -19.71 -21.79 -26.28
CA GLY A 288 -20.67 -20.71 -26.54
C GLY A 288 -20.23 -19.69 -27.60
N TRP A 289 -18.96 -19.71 -28.03
CA TRP A 289 -18.40 -18.71 -28.95
C TRP A 289 -18.41 -19.14 -30.42
N ARG A 290 -18.79 -18.22 -31.32
CA ARG A 290 -18.77 -18.42 -32.78
C ARG A 290 -18.15 -17.22 -33.50
N LEU A 291 -17.27 -17.50 -34.46
CA LEU A 291 -16.70 -16.49 -35.35
C LEU A 291 -17.78 -15.91 -36.26
N THR A 292 -17.83 -14.58 -36.36
CA THR A 292 -18.69 -13.85 -37.29
C THR A 292 -17.84 -13.31 -38.44
N THR A 293 -18.08 -13.81 -39.66
CA THR A 293 -17.36 -13.40 -40.87
C THR A 293 -18.21 -12.49 -41.78
N ARG A 294 -17.56 -11.79 -42.71
CA ARG A 294 -18.23 -11.06 -43.81
C ARG A 294 -17.37 -11.16 -45.08
N ARG A 295 -17.91 -11.77 -46.14
CA ARG A 295 -17.17 -12.06 -47.39
C ARG A 295 -15.87 -12.85 -47.11
N GLY A 296 -15.96 -13.91 -46.32
CA GLY A 296 -14.81 -14.74 -45.90
C GLY A 296 -13.94 -14.13 -44.79
N VAL A 297 -13.86 -12.81 -44.66
CA VAL A 297 -12.99 -12.13 -43.68
C VAL A 297 -13.60 -12.21 -42.27
N ALA A 298 -12.79 -12.54 -41.26
CA ALA A 298 -13.15 -12.45 -39.85
C ALA A 298 -13.56 -11.01 -39.47
N ARG A 299 -14.69 -10.84 -38.75
CA ARG A 299 -15.22 -9.51 -38.44
C ARG A 299 -15.69 -9.30 -37.00
N GLY A 300 -15.86 -10.36 -36.23
CA GLY A 300 -16.38 -10.28 -34.87
C GLY A 300 -16.53 -11.63 -34.20
N TRP A 301 -16.76 -11.59 -32.89
CA TRP A 301 -17.08 -12.75 -32.06
C TRP A 301 -18.50 -12.62 -31.51
N ARG A 302 -19.24 -13.74 -31.50
CA ARG A 302 -20.54 -13.86 -30.84
C ARG A 302 -20.45 -14.93 -29.76
N PHE A 303 -20.89 -14.58 -28.55
CA PHE A 303 -21.24 -15.54 -27.50
C PHE A 303 -22.75 -15.63 -27.37
N GLU A 304 -23.29 -16.84 -27.25
CA GLU A 304 -24.65 -17.12 -26.78
C GLU A 304 -24.55 -18.26 -25.76
N GLY A 305 -25.23 -18.16 -24.60
CA GLY A 305 -25.04 -19.11 -23.51
C GLY A 305 -26.05 -18.99 -22.38
N ASP A 306 -26.10 -20.02 -21.52
CA ASP A 306 -27.20 -20.22 -20.56
C ASP A 306 -26.93 -19.78 -19.11
N GLY A 307 -25.76 -19.19 -18.86
CA GLY A 307 -25.41 -18.56 -17.58
C GLY A 307 -26.06 -17.17 -17.38
N PRO A 308 -25.56 -16.35 -16.43
CA PRO A 308 -26.03 -14.98 -16.25
C PRO A 308 -25.81 -14.13 -17.51
N VAL A 309 -24.63 -14.21 -18.13
CA VAL A 309 -24.35 -13.55 -19.41
C VAL A 309 -25.01 -14.36 -20.54
N ARG A 310 -25.99 -13.76 -21.21
CA ARG A 310 -26.82 -14.42 -22.23
C ARG A 310 -26.34 -14.21 -23.65
N SER A 311 -25.68 -13.07 -23.92
CA SER A 311 -25.05 -12.84 -25.21
C SER A 311 -23.95 -11.79 -25.14
N VAL A 312 -22.85 -12.04 -25.84
CA VAL A 312 -21.85 -11.01 -26.22
C VAL A 312 -21.82 -10.90 -27.73
N ARG A 313 -21.73 -9.68 -28.26
CA ARG A 313 -21.44 -9.41 -29.68
C ARG A 313 -20.36 -8.36 -29.78
N LEU A 314 -19.20 -8.78 -30.23
CA LEU A 314 -18.05 -7.94 -30.52
C LEU A 314 -17.89 -7.90 -32.05
N GLU A 315 -17.95 -6.72 -32.64
CA GLU A 315 -17.67 -6.48 -34.07
C GLU A 315 -16.63 -5.39 -34.17
N SER A 316 -15.47 -5.74 -34.73
CA SER A 316 -14.30 -4.86 -34.78
C SER A 316 -14.64 -3.49 -35.43
N GLY A 317 -14.08 -2.41 -34.89
CA GLY A 317 -14.25 -1.03 -35.34
C GLY A 317 -15.72 -0.62 -35.51
N ARG A 318 -16.63 -1.15 -34.67
CA ARG A 318 -18.07 -0.95 -34.85
C ARG A 318 -18.91 -1.03 -33.57
N LYS A 319 -18.82 -2.13 -32.82
CA LYS A 319 -19.56 -2.26 -31.54
C LYS A 319 -19.06 -3.41 -30.67
N LEU A 320 -19.18 -3.19 -29.36
CA LEU A 320 -19.25 -4.25 -28.35
C LEU A 320 -20.62 -4.13 -27.68
N VAL A 321 -21.35 -5.24 -27.53
CA VAL A 321 -22.60 -5.30 -26.79
C VAL A 321 -22.63 -6.56 -25.94
N VAL A 322 -22.79 -6.38 -24.62
CA VAL A 322 -22.99 -7.45 -23.64
C VAL A 322 -24.43 -7.37 -23.12
N LYS A 323 -25.06 -8.53 -22.91
CA LYS A 323 -26.33 -8.65 -22.19
C LYS A 323 -26.23 -9.76 -21.14
N ALA A 324 -26.60 -9.46 -19.91
CA ALA A 324 -26.79 -10.45 -18.85
C ALA A 324 -28.18 -10.34 -18.23
N LYS A 325 -28.69 -11.46 -17.70
CA LYS A 325 -29.93 -11.57 -16.94
C LYS A 325 -29.66 -12.33 -15.63
N GLY A 326 -30.18 -11.81 -14.53
CA GLY A 326 -29.94 -12.30 -13.17
C GLY A 326 -29.38 -11.20 -12.27
N SER A 327 -29.31 -11.46 -10.96
CA SER A 327 -28.57 -10.60 -10.03
C SER A 327 -27.07 -10.68 -10.33
N LEU A 328 -26.34 -9.58 -10.10
CA LEU A 328 -24.91 -9.48 -10.39
C LEU A 328 -24.08 -9.04 -9.17
N GLY A 329 -24.60 -9.27 -7.96
CA GLY A 329 -23.96 -8.91 -6.67
C GLY A 329 -24.22 -7.49 -6.19
N HIS A 330 -24.78 -6.64 -7.04
CA HIS A 330 -25.13 -5.23 -6.79
C HIS A 330 -26.48 -5.06 -6.06
N THR A 331 -26.61 -3.98 -5.28
CA THR A 331 -27.87 -3.58 -4.63
C THR A 331 -28.48 -2.31 -5.20
N LEU A 332 -27.64 -1.41 -5.74
CA LEU A 332 -27.95 -0.04 -6.15
C LEU A 332 -28.50 0.84 -5.01
N GLY A 333 -28.31 0.46 -3.74
CA GLY A 333 -28.73 1.27 -2.59
C GLY A 333 -27.96 2.59 -2.48
N ALA A 334 -26.68 2.57 -2.84
CA ALA A 334 -25.82 3.75 -3.04
C ALA A 334 -25.42 3.90 -4.52
N ASN A 335 -24.74 4.99 -4.85
CA ASN A 335 -24.27 5.25 -6.22
C ASN A 335 -23.03 4.38 -6.53
N PRO A 336 -23.08 3.47 -7.52
CA PRO A 336 -21.95 2.61 -7.87
C PRO A 336 -20.98 3.26 -8.88
N ALA A 337 -21.08 4.57 -9.13
CA ALA A 337 -20.27 5.24 -10.14
C ALA A 337 -18.81 5.43 -9.64
N PRO A 338 -17.78 5.13 -10.46
CA PRO A 338 -17.84 4.53 -11.78
C PRO A 338 -17.94 2.99 -11.74
N VAL A 339 -18.91 2.42 -12.47
CA VAL A 339 -18.97 0.97 -12.68
C VAL A 339 -17.98 0.59 -13.77
N ARG A 340 -17.09 -0.35 -13.49
CA ARG A 340 -16.09 -0.84 -14.45
C ARG A 340 -16.49 -2.20 -15.01
N VAL A 341 -16.14 -2.43 -16.28
CA VAL A 341 -16.40 -3.67 -17.00
C VAL A 341 -15.11 -4.12 -17.68
N VAL A 342 -14.72 -5.37 -17.46
CA VAL A 342 -13.65 -6.04 -18.20
C VAL A 342 -14.26 -7.25 -18.90
N LEU A 343 -14.17 -7.28 -20.22
CA LEU A 343 -14.42 -8.49 -21.01
C LEU A 343 -13.05 -9.05 -21.39
N ARG A 344 -12.68 -10.25 -20.91
CA ARG A 344 -11.47 -10.95 -21.35
C ARG A 344 -11.83 -12.06 -22.32
N LEU A 345 -11.14 -12.15 -23.45
CA LEU A 345 -11.28 -13.18 -24.48
C LEU A 345 -9.90 -13.81 -24.70
N GLY A 346 -9.70 -15.04 -24.21
CA GLY A 346 -8.36 -15.62 -24.14
C GLY A 346 -7.38 -14.74 -23.33
N GLU A 347 -6.31 -14.25 -23.97
CA GLU A 347 -5.38 -13.28 -23.38
C GLU A 347 -5.86 -11.81 -23.46
N ARG A 348 -6.65 -11.44 -24.48
CA ARG A 348 -7.13 -10.06 -24.74
C ARG A 348 -8.13 -9.54 -23.71
N SER A 349 -7.82 -8.45 -23.00
CA SER A 349 -8.81 -7.69 -22.22
C SER A 349 -9.40 -6.51 -23.01
N TYR A 350 -10.70 -6.26 -22.83
CA TYR A 350 -11.42 -5.08 -23.30
C TYR A 350 -12.06 -4.38 -22.09
N CYS A 351 -11.60 -3.16 -21.78
CA CYS A 351 -11.90 -2.48 -20.50
C CYS A 351 -12.66 -1.17 -20.71
N LEU A 352 -13.71 -0.98 -19.90
CA LEU A 352 -14.61 0.16 -19.95
C LEU A 352 -14.91 0.66 -18.53
N GLU A 353 -15.04 1.98 -18.37
CA GLU A 353 -15.35 2.63 -17.09
C GLU A 353 -16.55 3.56 -17.29
N PHE A 354 -17.61 3.37 -16.49
CA PHE A 354 -18.91 4.03 -16.66
C PHE A 354 -19.24 4.96 -15.50
N GLY A 355 -18.52 6.09 -15.44
CA GLY A 355 -18.89 7.28 -14.68
C GLY A 355 -19.41 8.41 -15.59
N GLY A 356 -19.33 9.66 -15.13
CA GLY A 356 -19.68 10.84 -15.93
C GLY A 356 -21.19 11.10 -16.02
N GLU A 357 -21.78 11.00 -17.22
CA GLU A 357 -23.22 11.19 -17.44
C GLU A 357 -24.04 10.00 -16.89
N ALA A 358 -24.16 9.94 -15.57
CA ALA A 358 -24.81 8.87 -14.84
C ALA A 358 -26.11 9.31 -14.14
N LYS A 359 -27.08 8.39 -14.07
CA LYS A 359 -28.29 8.52 -13.24
C LYS A 359 -28.49 7.26 -12.41
N LEU A 360 -28.56 7.44 -11.10
CA LEU A 360 -29.06 6.45 -10.15
C LEU A 360 -30.55 6.66 -9.89
N GLU A 361 -31.30 5.57 -9.82
CA GLU A 361 -32.61 5.47 -9.17
C GLU A 361 -32.45 4.38 -8.08
N PRO A 362 -32.27 4.75 -6.80
CA PRO A 362 -31.79 3.83 -5.76
C PRO A 362 -32.62 2.56 -5.61
N GLY A 363 -31.94 1.41 -5.49
CA GLY A 363 -32.55 0.08 -5.41
C GLY A 363 -33.22 -0.41 -6.70
N VAL A 364 -33.27 0.40 -7.77
CA VAL A 364 -33.98 0.11 -9.02
C VAL A 364 -33.01 -0.03 -10.19
N ARG A 365 -32.28 1.05 -10.53
CA ARG A 365 -31.37 1.07 -11.69
C ARG A 365 -30.26 2.12 -11.61
N TYR A 366 -29.13 1.80 -12.21
CA TYR A 366 -28.05 2.72 -12.54
C TYR A 366 -27.88 2.73 -14.07
N ARG A 367 -27.84 3.93 -14.66
CA ARG A 367 -27.59 4.09 -16.10
C ARG A 367 -26.55 5.18 -16.33
N ALA A 368 -25.49 4.85 -17.06
CA ALA A 368 -24.46 5.79 -17.48
C ALA A 368 -24.33 5.78 -19.01
N THR A 369 -24.03 6.94 -19.60
CA THR A 369 -23.83 7.11 -21.05
C THR A 369 -22.60 7.95 -21.35
N SER A 370 -22.16 7.92 -22.61
CA SER A 370 -21.13 8.85 -23.13
C SER A 370 -19.78 8.80 -22.39
N ALA A 371 -19.47 7.69 -21.72
CA ALA A 371 -18.30 7.57 -20.88
C ALA A 371 -17.02 7.48 -21.72
N PRO A 372 -15.92 8.16 -21.32
CA PRO A 372 -14.64 8.05 -22.00
C PRO A 372 -14.03 6.64 -21.87
N ALA A 373 -12.97 6.37 -22.62
CA ALA A 373 -12.15 5.19 -22.35
C ALA A 373 -11.41 5.38 -21.01
N PRO A 374 -11.26 4.32 -20.19
CA PRO A 374 -10.45 4.40 -18.98
C PRO A 374 -8.97 4.60 -19.32
N SER A 375 -8.19 5.10 -18.35
CA SER A 375 -6.73 5.23 -18.49
C SER A 375 -5.98 3.89 -18.44
N VAL A 376 -6.61 2.85 -17.91
CA VAL A 376 -6.04 1.50 -17.68
C VAL A 376 -7.18 0.50 -17.39
N CYS A 377 -6.94 -0.80 -17.50
CA CYS A 377 -7.83 -1.81 -16.92
C CYS A 377 -7.76 -1.85 -15.37
N PRO A 378 -8.86 -2.13 -14.65
CA PRO A 378 -8.81 -2.36 -13.20
C PRO A 378 -8.18 -3.72 -12.86
N LEU A 379 -7.40 -3.80 -11.78
CA LEU A 379 -6.78 -5.05 -11.32
C LEU A 379 -7.80 -6.03 -10.68
N PRO A 380 -7.55 -7.35 -10.71
CA PRO A 380 -8.50 -8.37 -10.27
C PRO A 380 -8.43 -8.65 -8.76
N TYR A 381 -8.68 -7.66 -7.91
CA TYR A 381 -8.61 -7.83 -6.44
C TYR A 381 -9.62 -8.81 -5.83
N GLY A 382 -10.64 -9.25 -6.58
CA GLY A 382 -11.46 -10.42 -6.21
C GLY A 382 -10.78 -11.78 -6.39
N GLU A 383 -9.56 -11.83 -6.96
CA GLU A 383 -8.85 -13.05 -7.37
C GLU A 383 -7.47 -13.14 -6.67
N ASP A 384 -7.05 -14.36 -6.33
CA ASP A 384 -5.83 -14.64 -5.54
C ASP A 384 -4.55 -14.05 -6.15
N ALA A 385 -4.44 -14.01 -7.48
CA ALA A 385 -3.28 -13.48 -8.20
C ALA A 385 -3.05 -11.97 -8.01
N ALA A 386 -4.02 -11.24 -7.46
CA ALA A 386 -3.86 -9.82 -7.11
C ALA A 386 -3.32 -9.59 -5.68
N TRP A 387 -3.00 -10.66 -4.93
CA TRP A 387 -2.55 -10.57 -3.54
C TRP A 387 -1.25 -11.34 -3.30
N LEU A 388 -0.21 -10.63 -2.88
CA LEU A 388 1.05 -11.25 -2.44
C LEU A 388 0.81 -12.02 -1.12
N CYS A 389 0.02 -11.45 -0.21
CA CYS A 389 -0.49 -12.14 0.98
C CYS A 389 -2.01 -11.92 1.14
N ARG A 390 -2.73 -12.99 1.51
CA ARG A 390 -4.16 -13.05 1.81
C ARG A 390 -4.42 -14.39 2.51
N PRO A 391 -4.75 -14.46 3.81
CA PRO A 391 -4.59 -15.71 4.60
C PRO A 391 -5.44 -16.92 4.17
N ASP A 392 -6.45 -16.71 3.34
CA ASP A 392 -7.28 -17.75 2.73
C ASP A 392 -6.74 -18.30 1.39
N ARG A 393 -5.70 -17.69 0.80
CA ARG A 393 -5.11 -18.16 -0.47
C ARG A 393 -4.12 -19.32 -0.25
N PRO A 394 -4.12 -20.36 -1.10
CA PRO A 394 -3.09 -21.39 -1.07
C PRO A 394 -1.69 -20.80 -1.28
N GLY A 395 -0.72 -21.21 -0.43
CA GLY A 395 0.68 -20.77 -0.53
C GLY A 395 0.88 -19.28 -0.22
N ASP A 396 0.15 -18.71 0.75
CA ASP A 396 0.39 -17.35 1.24
C ASP A 396 1.82 -17.21 1.79
N LEU A 397 2.60 -16.32 1.19
CA LEU A 397 3.99 -16.06 1.54
C LEU A 397 4.15 -15.45 2.94
N CYS A 398 3.12 -14.79 3.48
CA CYS A 398 3.12 -14.30 4.86
C CYS A 398 2.84 -15.41 5.89
N LEU A 399 2.41 -16.60 5.47
CA LEU A 399 2.16 -17.77 6.33
C LEU A 399 3.17 -18.90 6.12
N THR A 400 3.70 -19.06 4.90
CA THR A 400 4.63 -20.14 4.53
C THR A 400 6.04 -19.63 4.16
N GLY A 401 6.30 -18.33 4.33
CA GLY A 401 7.62 -17.75 4.12
C GLY A 401 8.63 -18.15 5.22
N PRO A 402 9.93 -18.19 4.92
CA PRO A 402 10.95 -18.49 5.91
C PRO A 402 11.15 -17.25 6.80
N LEU A 403 10.71 -17.34 8.05
CA LEU A 403 10.62 -16.21 9.00
C LEU A 403 11.31 -16.48 10.34
N GLU A 404 11.95 -17.63 10.51
CA GLU A 404 12.84 -17.88 11.65
C GLU A 404 14.09 -16.96 11.63
N ALA A 405 14.68 -16.71 12.79
CA ALA A 405 15.84 -15.84 12.96
C ALA A 405 16.90 -16.50 13.86
N THR A 406 18.17 -16.20 13.61
CA THR A 406 19.25 -16.43 14.58
C THR A 406 19.29 -15.20 15.48
N VAL A 407 19.07 -15.37 16.78
CA VAL A 407 19.38 -14.31 17.75
C VAL A 407 20.84 -14.43 18.13
N ILE A 408 21.57 -13.31 18.11
CA ILE A 408 22.94 -13.23 18.60
C ILE A 408 22.92 -12.48 19.94
N GLU A 409 23.36 -13.18 20.99
CA GLU A 409 23.42 -12.69 22.36
C GLU A 409 24.66 -11.79 22.58
N PRO A 410 24.71 -10.97 23.65
CA PRO A 410 25.84 -10.07 23.91
C PRO A 410 27.21 -10.76 24.06
N ASP A 411 27.27 -12.06 24.34
CA ASP A 411 28.49 -12.86 24.44
C ASP A 411 28.87 -13.58 23.14
N LEU A 412 28.14 -13.31 22.05
CA LEU A 412 28.19 -13.96 20.73
C LEU A 412 27.67 -15.41 20.69
N GLU A 413 27.07 -15.93 21.76
CA GLU A 413 26.29 -17.17 21.66
C GLU A 413 25.04 -16.95 20.78
N THR A 414 24.56 -18.04 20.17
CA THR A 414 23.48 -17.97 19.18
C THR A 414 22.34 -18.93 19.48
N ARG A 415 21.10 -18.47 19.26
CA ARG A 415 19.89 -19.31 19.37
C ARG A 415 18.96 -19.12 18.18
N LEU A 416 18.25 -20.20 17.83
CA LEU A 416 17.15 -20.14 16.87
C LEU A 416 15.90 -19.57 17.54
N GLU A 417 15.36 -18.49 16.97
CA GLU A 417 14.00 -18.03 17.21
C GLU A 417 13.08 -18.54 16.08
N PRO A 418 12.22 -19.55 16.35
CA PRO A 418 11.25 -20.04 15.38
C PRO A 418 10.08 -19.06 15.23
N HIS A 419 9.62 -18.84 14.01
CA HIS A 419 8.41 -18.06 13.75
C HIS A 419 7.19 -18.95 13.63
N VAL A 420 6.10 -18.60 14.32
CA VAL A 420 4.82 -19.32 14.29
C VAL A 420 3.68 -18.31 14.05
N PRO A 421 2.99 -18.36 12.89
CA PRO A 421 1.81 -17.54 12.65
C PRO A 421 0.66 -17.86 13.62
N ALA A 422 -0.16 -16.85 13.93
CA ALA A 422 -1.37 -17.04 14.72
C ALA A 422 -2.46 -17.76 13.91
N GLY A 423 -3.14 -18.74 14.52
CA GLY A 423 -4.18 -19.53 13.86
C GLY A 423 -5.51 -18.79 13.62
N ASP A 424 -5.91 -17.94 14.55
CA ASP A 424 -7.00 -16.96 14.40
C ASP A 424 -6.67 -15.71 15.22
N PRO A 425 -5.80 -14.81 14.70
CA PRO A 425 -5.50 -13.55 15.39
C PRO A 425 -6.73 -12.64 15.41
N PRO A 426 -6.91 -11.76 16.41
CA PRO A 426 -8.15 -11.01 16.57
C PRO A 426 -8.25 -9.73 15.70
N PHE A 427 -7.16 -9.33 15.02
CA PHE A 427 -7.11 -8.17 14.14
C PHE A 427 -6.38 -8.47 12.81
N ASP A 428 -6.42 -7.51 11.90
CA ASP A 428 -5.88 -7.60 10.54
C ASP A 428 -4.73 -6.59 10.35
N CYS A 429 -3.80 -6.86 9.43
CA CYS A 429 -2.82 -5.89 8.95
C CYS A 429 -2.93 -5.74 7.44
N PHE A 430 -3.18 -4.53 6.95
CA PHE A 430 -3.19 -4.21 5.52
C PHE A 430 -1.92 -3.44 5.17
N HIS A 431 -1.00 -4.06 4.44
CA HIS A 431 0.33 -3.51 4.17
C HIS A 431 0.53 -3.18 2.68
N VAL A 432 1.00 -1.96 2.42
CA VAL A 432 1.42 -1.51 1.09
C VAL A 432 2.96 -1.48 1.05
N TYR A 433 3.53 -2.40 0.29
CA TYR A 433 4.98 -2.60 0.20
C TYR A 433 5.67 -1.50 -0.66
N PRO A 434 6.97 -1.25 -0.45
CA PRO A 434 7.71 -0.18 -1.12
C PRO A 434 8.01 -0.52 -2.58
N THR A 435 8.50 0.44 -3.37
CA THR A 435 8.93 0.23 -4.76
C THR A 435 9.97 -0.88 -4.87
N VAL A 436 9.64 -1.98 -5.57
CA VAL A 436 10.57 -3.10 -5.78
C VAL A 436 11.16 -3.15 -7.20
N VAL A 437 11.01 -2.06 -7.96
CA VAL A 437 11.05 -2.07 -9.43
C VAL A 437 12.19 -1.22 -10.02
N PRO A 438 13.28 -1.86 -10.50
CA PRO A 438 13.77 -1.66 -11.87
C PRO A 438 12.85 -2.38 -12.87
N ASN A 439 12.96 -2.08 -14.17
CA ASN A 439 12.08 -2.67 -15.19
C ASN A 439 12.19 -4.21 -15.24
N ALA A 440 11.20 -4.87 -15.87
CA ALA A 440 11.26 -6.32 -16.11
C ALA A 440 12.53 -6.75 -16.90
N ASP A 441 12.98 -5.96 -17.86
CA ASP A 441 14.24 -6.18 -18.61
C ASP A 441 15.49 -5.63 -17.89
N GLY A 442 15.34 -5.15 -16.64
CA GLY A 442 16.40 -4.51 -15.87
C GLY A 442 16.76 -3.08 -16.30
N THR A 443 16.14 -2.53 -17.35
CA THR A 443 16.43 -1.16 -17.79
C THR A 443 15.82 -0.11 -16.83
N PRO A 444 16.21 1.17 -16.93
CA PRO A 444 15.53 2.27 -16.23
C PRO A 444 14.37 2.82 -17.06
N SER A 445 13.14 2.87 -16.52
CA SER A 445 12.03 3.64 -17.10
C SER A 445 11.36 4.57 -16.09
N VAL A 446 10.58 5.51 -16.62
CA VAL A 446 9.62 6.35 -15.89
C VAL A 446 8.22 5.86 -16.23
N GLY A 447 7.48 5.36 -15.24
CA GLY A 447 6.11 4.91 -15.44
C GLY A 447 5.54 4.17 -14.21
N ASN A 448 4.45 3.45 -14.43
CA ASN A 448 3.91 2.48 -13.48
C ASN A 448 4.16 1.06 -14.00
N GLN A 449 4.54 0.13 -13.12
CA GLN A 449 4.73 -1.28 -13.46
C GLN A 449 4.01 -2.20 -12.47
N LEU A 450 3.41 -3.26 -13.02
CA LEU A 450 3.08 -4.48 -12.29
C LEU A 450 3.38 -5.66 -13.22
N ASP A 451 4.23 -6.57 -12.77
CA ASP A 451 4.46 -7.84 -13.47
C ASP A 451 4.63 -8.97 -12.45
N VAL A 452 3.50 -9.54 -12.03
CA VAL A 452 3.46 -10.67 -11.09
C VAL A 452 4.02 -11.97 -11.66
N THR A 453 4.42 -11.98 -12.94
CA THR A 453 5.01 -13.16 -13.61
C THR A 453 6.53 -13.08 -13.68
N HIS A 454 7.11 -11.86 -13.67
CA HIS A 454 8.55 -11.70 -13.84
C HIS A 454 9.34 -12.09 -12.57
N PRO A 455 10.30 -13.04 -12.65
CA PRO A 455 10.98 -13.56 -11.46
C PRO A 455 11.67 -12.50 -10.58
N GLN A 456 12.25 -11.45 -11.19
CA GLN A 456 12.86 -10.37 -10.41
C GLN A 456 11.82 -9.52 -9.65
N TYR A 457 10.63 -9.32 -10.22
CA TYR A 457 9.56 -8.58 -9.56
C TYR A 457 9.03 -9.38 -8.37
N VAL A 458 8.70 -10.67 -8.60
CA VAL A 458 8.21 -11.59 -7.57
C VAL A 458 9.23 -11.74 -6.44
N SER A 459 10.51 -11.94 -6.76
CA SER A 459 11.59 -12.05 -5.77
C SER A 459 11.70 -10.79 -4.90
N ARG A 460 11.80 -9.60 -5.50
CA ARG A 460 11.96 -8.36 -4.75
C ARG A 460 10.70 -7.98 -3.96
N ALA A 461 9.50 -8.22 -4.51
CA ALA A 461 8.23 -8.03 -3.81
C ALA A 461 8.16 -8.93 -2.56
N THR A 462 8.52 -10.20 -2.71
CA THR A 462 8.59 -11.17 -1.60
C THR A 462 9.63 -10.73 -0.57
N ALA A 463 10.84 -10.34 -0.97
CA ALA A 463 11.91 -9.90 -0.07
C ALA A 463 11.62 -8.56 0.65
N GLY A 464 10.75 -7.71 0.10
CA GLY A 464 10.20 -6.55 0.81
C GLY A 464 9.22 -6.97 1.90
N VAL A 465 8.22 -7.79 1.52
CA VAL A 465 7.14 -8.20 2.43
C VAL A 465 7.63 -9.13 3.55
N LEU A 466 8.55 -10.05 3.27
CA LEU A 466 9.13 -10.95 4.28
C LEU A 466 9.81 -10.15 5.40
N ARG A 467 10.55 -9.09 5.07
CA ARG A 467 11.20 -8.21 6.04
C ARG A 467 10.19 -7.34 6.79
N GLN A 468 9.33 -6.63 6.06
CA GLN A 468 8.56 -5.52 6.64
C GLN A 468 7.21 -5.91 7.25
N ALA A 469 6.57 -7.00 6.79
CA ALA A 469 5.17 -7.29 7.13
C ALA A 469 4.87 -8.75 7.50
N ALA A 470 5.60 -9.72 6.94
CA ALA A 470 5.26 -11.13 7.13
C ALA A 470 5.42 -11.62 8.59
N ARG A 471 6.37 -11.05 9.36
CA ARG A 471 6.49 -11.33 10.81
C ARG A 471 5.25 -10.94 11.62
N PHE A 472 4.47 -9.95 11.17
CA PHE A 472 3.21 -9.60 11.84
C PHE A 472 2.16 -10.73 11.77
N SER A 473 2.37 -11.80 10.97
CA SER A 473 1.51 -12.99 10.99
C SER A 473 1.44 -13.71 12.34
N ARG A 474 2.37 -13.46 13.28
CA ARG A 474 2.24 -13.91 14.69
C ARG A 474 1.10 -13.21 15.47
N ALA A 475 0.62 -12.08 14.95
CA ALA A 475 -0.24 -11.11 15.66
C ALA A 475 -1.55 -10.80 14.90
N CYS A 476 -1.52 -10.76 13.56
CA CYS A 476 -2.63 -10.33 12.71
C CYS A 476 -2.77 -11.14 11.41
N ARG A 477 -3.96 -11.07 10.78
CA ARG A 477 -4.15 -11.54 9.40
C ARG A 477 -3.51 -10.56 8.42
N VAL A 478 -2.45 -10.96 7.72
CA VAL A 478 -1.68 -10.07 6.83
C VAL A 478 -2.23 -10.05 5.40
N PHE A 479 -2.64 -8.88 4.92
CA PHE A 479 -3.15 -8.61 3.58
C PHE A 479 -2.17 -7.70 2.83
N VAL A 480 -1.71 -8.13 1.66
CA VAL A 480 -0.77 -7.37 0.80
C VAL A 480 -1.24 -7.41 -0.66
N PRO A 481 -1.84 -6.33 -1.18
CA PRO A 481 -2.29 -6.27 -2.57
C PRO A 481 -1.15 -5.92 -3.53
N HIS A 482 -1.07 -6.63 -4.65
CA HIS A 482 -0.24 -6.22 -5.78
C HIS A 482 -0.83 -4.96 -6.43
N TYR A 483 -0.06 -3.89 -6.57
CA TYR A 483 -0.49 -2.63 -7.17
C TYR A 483 0.54 -2.13 -8.21
N ARG A 484 0.13 -1.26 -9.15
CA ARG A 484 1.06 -0.74 -10.17
C ARG A 484 1.98 0.34 -9.61
N GLN A 485 3.09 -0.11 -9.03
CA GLN A 485 4.09 0.76 -8.41
C GLN A 485 4.67 1.76 -9.41
N VAL A 486 4.95 2.98 -8.95
CA VAL A 486 5.76 3.92 -9.73
C VAL A 486 7.21 3.42 -9.74
N THR A 487 7.85 3.37 -10.90
CA THR A 487 9.24 2.92 -11.03
C THR A 487 10.21 3.83 -10.27
N LEU A 488 11.42 3.34 -9.94
CA LEU A 488 12.37 4.12 -9.14
C LEU A 488 12.72 5.49 -9.76
N LEU A 489 12.92 5.57 -11.09
CA LEU A 489 13.10 6.88 -11.74
C LEU A 489 11.80 7.69 -11.80
N GLY A 490 10.64 7.03 -11.90
CA GLY A 490 9.34 7.68 -11.89
C GLY A 490 9.03 8.44 -10.59
N LEU A 491 9.63 8.04 -9.46
CA LEU A 491 9.56 8.76 -8.18
C LEU A 491 10.28 10.12 -8.17
N PHE A 492 11.16 10.38 -9.15
CA PHE A 492 11.92 11.63 -9.30
C PHE A 492 11.61 12.35 -10.63
N ALA A 493 10.70 11.81 -11.44
CA ALA A 493 10.42 12.32 -12.78
C ALA A 493 9.30 13.39 -12.79
N PRO A 494 9.33 14.33 -13.75
CA PRO A 494 8.17 15.17 -14.06
C PRO A 494 6.94 14.32 -14.35
N GLY A 495 5.79 14.68 -13.76
CA GLY A 495 4.56 13.91 -13.89
C GLY A 495 4.37 12.78 -12.86
N ARG A 496 5.30 12.59 -11.92
CA ARG A 496 5.19 11.66 -10.76
C ARG A 496 3.78 11.56 -10.18
N GLU A 497 3.09 12.68 -9.98
CA GLU A 497 1.77 12.68 -9.35
C GLU A 497 0.72 11.88 -10.15
N ALA A 498 0.75 11.92 -11.48
CA ALA A 498 -0.15 11.09 -12.29
C ALA A 498 0.14 9.58 -12.13
N LEU A 499 1.41 9.24 -11.90
CA LEU A 499 1.84 7.86 -11.64
C LEU A 499 1.43 7.41 -10.24
N LEU A 500 1.59 8.27 -9.22
CA LEU A 500 1.13 8.03 -7.86
C LEU A 500 -0.39 7.92 -7.77
N GLN A 501 -1.15 8.71 -8.54
CA GLN A 501 -2.61 8.60 -8.60
C GLN A 501 -3.07 7.26 -9.21
N LEU A 502 -2.36 6.71 -10.20
CA LEU A 502 -2.63 5.36 -10.69
C LEU A 502 -2.32 4.30 -9.62
N ALA A 503 -1.14 4.38 -9.00
CA ALA A 503 -0.74 3.48 -7.92
C ALA A 503 -1.74 3.51 -6.75
N TYR A 504 -2.24 4.71 -6.40
CA TYR A 504 -3.19 4.91 -5.31
C TYR A 504 -4.58 4.36 -5.64
N ARG A 505 -5.09 4.52 -6.88
CA ARG A 505 -6.35 3.90 -7.32
C ARG A 505 -6.33 2.39 -7.17
N ASP A 506 -5.21 1.74 -7.53
CA ASP A 506 -5.04 0.30 -7.36
C ASP A 506 -5.06 -0.11 -5.87
N VAL A 507 -4.38 0.64 -4.98
CA VAL A 507 -4.42 0.40 -3.52
C VAL A 507 -5.81 0.65 -2.91
N LEU A 508 -6.53 1.66 -3.38
CA LEU A 508 -7.89 2.00 -2.94
C LEU A 508 -8.92 0.95 -3.38
N ASP A 509 -8.81 0.44 -4.60
CA ASP A 509 -9.59 -0.71 -5.09
C ASP A 509 -9.41 -1.93 -4.17
N ALA A 510 -8.15 -2.25 -3.85
CA ALA A 510 -7.81 -3.36 -2.97
C ALA A 510 -8.37 -3.17 -1.55
N TRP A 511 -8.19 -2.00 -0.96
CA TRP A 511 -8.69 -1.69 0.40
C TRP A 511 -10.20 -1.83 0.52
N ARG A 512 -10.96 -1.24 -0.41
CA ARG A 512 -12.43 -1.28 -0.34
C ARG A 512 -12.99 -2.68 -0.59
N LEU A 513 -12.30 -3.52 -1.38
CA LEU A 513 -12.65 -4.94 -1.54
C LEU A 513 -12.21 -5.78 -0.33
N TYR A 514 -11.05 -5.50 0.27
CA TYR A 514 -10.61 -6.04 1.56
C TYR A 514 -11.67 -5.82 2.66
N LEU A 515 -12.13 -4.56 2.83
CA LEU A 515 -13.19 -4.21 3.78
C LEU A 515 -14.50 -4.95 3.49
N LYS A 516 -14.88 -5.06 2.20
CA LYS A 516 -16.14 -5.67 1.77
C LYS A 516 -16.21 -7.18 1.98
N HIS A 517 -15.10 -7.90 1.74
CA HIS A 517 -15.12 -9.36 1.59
C HIS A 517 -14.35 -10.12 2.67
N TRP A 518 -13.27 -9.56 3.24
CA TRP A 518 -12.38 -10.30 4.15
C TRP A 518 -12.30 -9.73 5.57
N ASN A 519 -12.32 -8.40 5.74
CA ASN A 519 -12.18 -7.77 7.06
C ASN A 519 -13.36 -8.06 8.01
N GLY A 520 -14.60 -7.92 7.54
CA GLY A 520 -15.79 -8.21 8.33
C GLY A 520 -16.04 -7.30 9.54
N GLY A 521 -15.42 -6.12 9.60
CA GLY A 521 -15.51 -5.19 10.75
C GLY A 521 -14.46 -5.46 11.84
N ARG A 522 -13.42 -6.25 11.55
CA ARG A 522 -12.31 -6.52 12.48
C ARG A 522 -11.38 -5.29 12.61
N PRO A 523 -10.73 -5.07 13.76
CA PRO A 523 -9.72 -4.03 13.89
C PRO A 523 -8.58 -4.24 12.89
N VAL A 524 -7.94 -3.15 12.47
CA VAL A 524 -6.94 -3.17 11.40
C VAL A 524 -5.74 -2.27 11.72
N VAL A 525 -4.54 -2.76 11.44
CA VAL A 525 -3.32 -1.94 11.29
C VAL A 525 -3.14 -1.62 9.81
N VAL A 526 -2.89 -0.36 9.46
CA VAL A 526 -2.54 0.04 8.09
C VAL A 526 -1.04 0.31 8.02
N MET A 527 -0.31 -0.42 7.19
CA MET A 527 1.15 -0.36 7.14
C MET A 527 1.66 0.09 5.77
N GLY A 528 2.76 0.83 5.75
CA GLY A 528 3.44 1.22 4.52
C GLY A 528 4.93 1.47 4.73
N HIS A 529 5.72 1.29 3.66
CA HIS A 529 7.09 1.79 3.58
C HIS A 529 7.32 2.60 2.30
N SER A 530 8.05 3.71 2.37
CA SER A 530 8.48 4.49 1.20
C SER A 530 7.30 4.91 0.29
N GLN A 531 7.25 4.48 -0.97
CA GLN A 531 6.08 4.68 -1.84
C GLN A 531 4.81 4.07 -1.26
N GLY A 532 4.89 2.93 -0.60
CA GLY A 532 3.77 2.32 0.10
C GLY A 532 3.24 3.20 1.23
N THR A 533 4.10 3.97 1.90
CA THR A 533 3.70 4.99 2.88
C THR A 533 2.96 6.15 2.25
N GLU A 534 3.39 6.62 1.08
CA GLU A 534 2.65 7.64 0.29
C GLU A 534 1.25 7.13 -0.10
N MET A 535 1.11 5.86 -0.48
CA MET A 535 -0.20 5.25 -0.81
C MET A 535 -1.06 5.05 0.44
N ALA A 536 -0.50 4.55 1.53
CA ALA A 536 -1.19 4.34 2.79
C ALA A 536 -1.61 5.66 3.45
N MET A 537 -0.81 6.72 3.33
CA MET A 537 -1.15 8.08 3.77
C MET A 537 -2.35 8.63 3.00
N ARG A 538 -2.38 8.53 1.67
CA ARG A 538 -3.55 8.91 0.85
C ARG A 538 -4.79 8.09 1.24
N LEU A 539 -4.63 6.78 1.41
CA LEU A 539 -5.70 5.88 1.84
C LEU A 539 -6.29 6.27 3.20
N LEU A 540 -5.44 6.53 4.18
CA LEU A 540 -5.86 6.95 5.52
C LEU A 540 -6.51 8.33 5.49
N ARG A 541 -5.98 9.28 4.72
CA ARG A 541 -6.52 10.65 4.59
C ARG A 541 -7.91 10.69 3.94
N ASP A 542 -8.13 9.89 2.90
CA ASP A 542 -9.36 9.95 2.11
C ASP A 542 -10.48 9.06 2.68
N GLU A 543 -10.14 7.86 3.20
CA GLU A 543 -11.13 6.88 3.66
C GLU A 543 -11.30 6.84 5.18
N VAL A 544 -10.20 6.88 5.94
CA VAL A 544 -10.21 6.54 7.37
C VAL A 544 -10.37 7.77 8.26
N ASP A 545 -9.50 8.77 8.12
CA ASP A 545 -9.49 10.03 8.87
C ASP A 545 -10.88 10.74 8.89
N PRO A 546 -11.56 10.97 7.75
CA PRO A 546 -12.92 11.55 7.73
C PRO A 546 -14.02 10.62 8.24
N SER A 547 -13.73 9.35 8.53
CA SER A 547 -14.71 8.32 8.91
C SER A 547 -14.54 7.88 10.37
N PRO A 548 -15.35 8.39 11.31
CA PRO A 548 -15.30 7.98 12.72
C PRO A 548 -15.49 6.46 12.91
N ALA A 549 -16.22 5.81 12.01
CA ALA A 549 -16.43 4.36 12.04
C ALA A 549 -15.18 3.56 11.66
N LEU A 550 -14.35 4.06 10.74
CA LEU A 550 -13.07 3.42 10.38
C LEU A 550 -11.96 3.79 11.36
N ARG A 551 -11.93 5.03 11.90
CA ARG A 551 -11.02 5.38 13.00
C ARG A 551 -11.24 4.52 14.25
N ALA A 552 -12.50 4.19 14.57
CA ALA A 552 -12.82 3.27 15.66
C ALA A 552 -12.40 1.80 15.41
N GLN A 553 -11.95 1.45 14.19
CA GLN A 553 -11.39 0.14 13.84
C GLN A 553 -9.86 0.19 13.64
N LEU A 554 -9.25 1.38 13.55
CA LEU A 554 -7.81 1.52 13.34
C LEU A 554 -7.07 1.23 14.64
N VAL A 555 -6.31 0.13 14.68
CA VAL A 555 -5.40 -0.20 15.78
C VAL A 555 -4.27 0.83 15.81
N ALA A 556 -3.53 0.93 14.71
CA ALA A 556 -2.53 1.96 14.45
C ALA A 556 -2.29 2.08 12.92
N ALA A 557 -1.63 3.15 12.50
CA ALA A 557 -0.98 3.21 11.19
C ALA A 557 0.54 3.15 11.36
N ILE A 558 1.26 2.30 10.62
CA ILE A 558 2.72 2.20 10.62
C ILE A 558 3.22 2.73 9.27
N LEU A 559 3.73 3.96 9.25
CA LEU A 559 3.95 4.77 8.05
C LEU A 559 5.41 5.23 7.95
N LEU A 560 6.30 4.32 7.55
CA LEU A 560 7.75 4.52 7.68
C LEU A 560 8.42 4.93 6.35
N GLY A 561 9.51 5.69 6.42
CA GLY A 561 10.28 6.09 5.23
C GLY A 561 9.53 7.00 4.26
N GLY A 562 8.44 7.64 4.69
CA GLY A 562 7.55 8.43 3.84
C GLY A 562 7.40 9.88 4.29
N GLY A 563 6.75 10.70 3.44
CA GLY A 563 6.49 12.12 3.68
C GLY A 563 5.32 12.36 4.66
N ILE A 564 5.37 11.82 5.87
CA ILE A 564 4.35 12.08 6.90
C ILE A 564 4.73 13.33 7.68
N THR A 565 3.76 14.23 7.87
CA THR A 565 3.95 15.53 8.54
C THR A 565 2.92 15.78 9.64
N VAL A 566 3.29 16.59 10.62
CA VAL A 566 2.43 17.18 11.67
C VAL A 566 2.58 18.71 11.66
N ALA A 567 1.78 19.44 12.42
CA ALA A 567 2.07 20.85 12.70
C ALA A 567 3.31 20.97 13.62
N GLU A 568 4.11 22.03 13.46
CA GLU A 568 5.35 22.21 14.21
C GLU A 568 5.13 22.18 15.74
N GLY A 569 5.76 21.23 16.43
CA GLY A 569 5.66 21.06 17.89
C GLY A 569 4.40 20.34 18.38
N GLU A 570 3.51 19.91 17.49
CA GLU A 570 2.27 19.20 17.79
C GLU A 570 2.33 17.72 17.40
N LEU A 571 1.42 16.90 17.94
CA LEU A 571 1.27 15.49 17.55
C LEU A 571 0.25 15.30 16.40
N ALA A 572 -0.33 16.37 15.86
CA ALA A 572 -1.38 16.32 14.85
C ALA A 572 -1.32 17.52 13.90
N GLY A 573 -2.21 17.56 12.91
CA GLY A 573 -2.13 18.50 11.79
C GLY A 573 -1.25 17.93 10.68
N GLY A 574 -0.83 18.79 9.74
CA GLY A 574 -0.07 18.39 8.56
C GLY A 574 -0.81 17.33 7.75
N SER A 575 -0.30 16.09 7.78
CA SER A 575 -0.77 15.01 6.93
C SER A 575 -2.17 14.47 7.25
N PHE A 576 -2.68 14.64 8.48
CA PHE A 576 -4.00 14.17 8.90
C PHE A 576 -4.73 15.19 9.80
N GLN A 577 -6.06 15.15 9.81
CA GLN A 577 -6.91 16.05 10.60
C GLN A 577 -7.33 15.45 11.95
N ASN A 578 -7.52 14.13 12.02
CA ASN A 578 -8.04 13.44 13.21
C ASN A 578 -7.27 12.15 13.57
N LEU A 579 -6.08 11.95 13.01
CA LEU A 579 -5.16 10.84 13.31
C LEU A 579 -3.84 11.45 13.85
N PRO A 580 -3.61 11.47 15.18
CA PRO A 580 -2.38 11.98 15.77
C PRO A 580 -1.24 10.95 15.65
N LEU A 581 -0.01 11.38 15.90
CA LEU A 581 1.10 10.47 16.21
C LEU A 581 0.83 9.76 17.54
N CYS A 582 1.28 8.51 17.68
CA CYS A 582 1.06 7.74 18.91
C CYS A 582 1.86 8.32 20.10
N ALA A 583 1.14 8.73 21.13
CA ALA A 583 1.64 9.33 22.37
C ALA A 583 1.69 8.33 23.55
N SER A 584 1.41 7.04 23.32
CA SER A 584 1.57 5.96 24.30
C SER A 584 1.59 4.57 23.66
N ALA A 585 1.89 3.55 24.47
CA ALA A 585 1.82 2.15 24.05
C ALA A 585 0.38 1.69 23.75
N GLU A 586 -0.60 2.01 24.60
CA GLU A 586 -1.98 1.50 24.47
C GLU A 586 -2.89 2.35 23.56
N GLU A 587 -2.50 3.57 23.19
CA GLU A 587 -3.34 4.45 22.35
C GLU A 587 -3.64 3.85 20.97
N THR A 588 -4.91 3.89 20.58
CA THR A 588 -5.44 3.34 19.33
C THR A 588 -5.85 4.44 18.35
N GLY A 589 -5.79 4.16 17.05
CA GLY A 589 -6.19 5.13 16.02
C GLY A 589 -5.17 6.24 15.79
N CYS A 590 -3.92 6.00 16.19
CA CYS A 590 -2.78 6.88 16.05
C CYS A 590 -1.77 6.36 15.01
N VAL A 591 -0.78 7.18 14.68
CA VAL A 591 0.24 6.93 13.66
C VAL A 591 1.62 6.73 14.30
N LEU A 592 2.29 5.64 13.93
CA LEU A 592 3.72 5.42 14.12
C LEU A 592 4.40 5.77 12.79
N ALA A 593 5.07 6.92 12.73
CA ALA A 593 5.78 7.39 11.54
C ALA A 593 7.18 7.88 11.90
N PHE A 594 8.15 7.58 11.05
CA PHE A 594 9.49 8.16 11.09
C PHE A 594 10.23 7.91 9.77
N ARG A 595 11.37 8.58 9.63
CA ARG A 595 12.44 8.26 8.67
C ARG A 595 13.73 8.06 9.45
N SER A 596 14.40 6.93 9.25
CA SER A 596 15.61 6.58 10.03
C SER A 596 16.90 7.10 9.37
N TYR A 597 17.80 7.59 10.21
CA TYR A 597 19.17 7.96 9.87
C TYR A 597 20.08 7.50 11.01
N ALA A 598 21.33 7.11 10.72
CA ALA A 598 22.29 6.84 11.77
C ALA A 598 22.62 8.13 12.53
N ALA A 599 22.76 8.09 13.85
CA ALA A 599 23.06 9.27 14.67
C ALA A 599 24.41 9.92 14.32
N THR A 600 25.34 9.14 13.77
CA THR A 600 26.62 9.58 13.21
C THR A 600 26.50 10.22 11.82
N HIS A 601 25.40 9.95 11.12
CA HIS A 601 25.10 10.40 9.76
C HIS A 601 23.68 11.03 9.69
N PRO A 602 23.45 12.16 10.38
CA PRO A 602 22.16 12.85 10.38
C PRO A 602 21.82 13.42 8.99
N PRO A 603 20.54 13.78 8.72
CA PRO A 603 20.10 14.25 7.41
C PRO A 603 20.95 15.40 6.82
N ALA A 604 21.34 15.23 5.56
CA ALA A 604 22.11 16.20 4.80
C ALA A 604 21.41 16.57 3.48
N ASN A 605 21.80 17.70 2.87
CA ASN A 605 21.31 18.18 1.58
C ASN A 605 19.77 18.29 1.43
N GLY A 606 19.04 18.46 2.54
CA GLY A 606 17.57 18.49 2.53
C GLY A 606 16.92 17.13 2.30
N SER A 607 17.63 16.00 2.50
CA SER A 607 17.04 14.66 2.31
C SER A 607 15.83 14.37 3.20
N ASN A 608 15.69 15.08 4.33
CA ASN A 608 14.58 15.04 5.29
C ASN A 608 13.63 16.26 5.22
N ASP A 609 13.76 17.09 4.17
CA ASP A 609 12.85 18.21 3.91
C ASP A 609 11.57 17.70 3.22
N ILE A 610 10.49 17.56 4.00
CA ILE A 610 9.23 16.93 3.56
C ILE A 610 7.96 17.71 3.96
N GLY A 611 8.09 18.88 4.59
CA GLY A 611 6.98 19.65 5.17
C GLY A 611 6.68 20.99 4.49
N GLY A 612 5.51 21.54 4.78
CA GLY A 612 5.17 22.95 4.49
C GLY A 612 5.68 23.94 5.54
N GLU A 613 5.45 25.24 5.30
CA GLU A 613 5.69 26.30 6.30
C GLU A 613 4.82 26.07 7.54
N GLY A 614 5.45 25.81 8.70
CA GLY A 614 4.78 25.47 9.95
C GLY A 614 4.41 23.99 10.12
N GLU A 615 4.93 23.10 9.26
CA GLU A 615 4.88 21.65 9.44
C GLU A 615 6.23 21.09 9.90
N ASP A 616 6.19 19.95 10.57
CA ASP A 616 7.35 19.13 10.94
C ASP A 616 7.21 17.73 10.37
N ALA A 617 8.34 17.08 10.06
CA ALA A 617 8.35 15.65 9.75
C ALA A 617 7.87 14.85 10.97
N ALA A 618 7.01 13.85 10.74
CA ALA A 618 6.56 12.99 11.82
C ALA A 618 7.67 12.07 12.32
N CYS A 619 7.88 12.04 13.64
CA CYS A 619 8.73 11.05 14.29
C CYS A 619 8.05 10.46 15.54
N THR A 620 8.00 9.13 15.62
CA THR A 620 7.64 8.38 16.83
C THR A 620 8.64 7.25 17.03
N ASN A 621 9.35 7.24 18.15
CA ASN A 621 10.24 6.14 18.50
C ASN A 621 9.40 4.90 18.90
N PRO A 622 9.47 3.76 18.20
CA PRO A 622 8.66 2.58 18.54
C PRO A 622 9.04 1.97 19.89
N ALA A 623 10.28 2.13 20.37
CA ALA A 623 10.68 1.70 21.72
C ALA A 623 10.12 2.62 22.84
N ALA A 624 9.68 3.84 22.50
CA ALA A 624 9.24 4.83 23.49
C ALA A 624 8.17 5.82 22.96
N PRO A 625 7.01 5.37 22.44
CA PRO A 625 5.97 6.27 21.93
C PRO A 625 5.36 7.18 23.02
N ALA A 626 5.53 6.82 24.30
CA ALA A 626 5.08 7.62 25.44
C ALA A 626 6.01 8.81 25.79
N SER A 627 7.15 8.96 25.11
CA SER A 627 8.20 9.90 25.51
C SER A 627 8.83 10.59 24.30
N ALA A 628 8.22 11.71 23.88
CA ALA A 628 8.71 12.53 22.77
C ALA A 628 10.20 12.90 22.93
N GLY A 629 11.03 12.48 21.98
CA GLY A 629 12.47 12.74 21.99
C GLY A 629 13.29 11.92 22.99
N ALA A 630 12.74 10.88 23.62
CA ALA A 630 13.54 9.98 24.46
C ALA A 630 14.38 8.99 23.61
N LEU A 631 15.62 8.78 24.05
CA LEU A 631 16.46 7.68 23.63
C LEU A 631 15.96 6.39 24.30
N ALA A 632 15.76 5.33 23.53
CA ALA A 632 15.38 4.01 24.06
C ALA A 632 15.90 2.88 23.16
N SER A 633 16.40 1.81 23.78
CA SER A 633 16.86 0.58 23.12
C SER A 633 15.69 -0.20 22.54
N PHE A 634 15.80 -0.66 21.29
CA PHE A 634 14.79 -1.50 20.66
C PHE A 634 14.72 -2.87 21.34
N ALA A 635 13.51 -3.41 21.53
CA ALA A 635 13.27 -4.75 22.04
C ALA A 635 13.77 -5.84 21.08
N GLY A 636 13.79 -5.57 19.77
CA GLY A 636 14.45 -6.44 18.81
C GLY A 636 14.53 -5.85 17.41
N SER A 637 15.76 -5.62 16.94
CA SER A 637 16.07 -5.29 15.56
C SER A 637 16.27 -6.57 14.75
N TYR A 638 15.66 -6.68 13.58
CA TYR A 638 15.67 -7.88 12.73
C TYR A 638 16.23 -7.54 11.34
N LEU A 639 17.53 -7.68 11.16
CA LEU A 639 18.17 -7.49 9.86
C LEU A 639 18.07 -8.78 9.03
N PRO A 640 18.03 -8.71 7.69
CA PRO A 640 18.21 -9.90 6.86
C PRO A 640 19.63 -10.47 7.05
N ALA A 641 19.80 -11.78 6.87
CA ALA A 641 21.13 -12.40 6.97
C ALA A 641 22.08 -11.95 5.83
N ASP A 642 21.58 -11.90 4.59
CA ASP A 642 22.31 -11.29 3.47
C ASP A 642 22.01 -9.77 3.41
N PRO A 643 23.01 -8.87 3.38
CA PRO A 643 24.47 -9.11 3.35
C PRO A 643 25.18 -9.02 4.73
N TYR A 644 24.46 -8.74 5.82
CA TYR A 644 25.05 -8.30 7.09
C TYR A 644 25.68 -9.43 7.94
N PHE A 645 25.23 -10.67 7.77
CA PHE A 645 25.59 -11.84 8.58
C PHE A 645 25.78 -13.08 7.69
N PRO A 646 26.89 -13.19 6.95
CA PRO A 646 27.09 -14.24 5.93
C PRO A 646 27.14 -15.67 6.48
N ASP A 647 27.42 -15.84 7.77
CA ASP A 647 27.46 -17.14 8.45
C ASP A 647 26.11 -17.57 9.05
N ALA A 648 25.08 -16.72 9.01
CA ALA A 648 23.77 -17.04 9.56
C ALA A 648 22.99 -18.04 8.67
N THR A 649 22.51 -19.13 9.27
CA THR A 649 21.77 -20.20 8.57
C THR A 649 20.28 -19.88 8.38
N THR A 650 19.79 -18.83 9.05
CA THR A 650 18.41 -18.32 9.00
C THR A 650 18.31 -17.13 8.05
N PRO A 651 17.14 -16.84 7.45
CA PRO A 651 16.96 -15.67 6.58
C PRO A 651 17.11 -14.31 7.28
N PHE A 652 17.04 -14.29 8.62
CA PHE A 652 17.19 -13.09 9.45
C PHE A 652 18.17 -13.32 10.60
N VAL A 653 18.72 -12.23 11.10
CA VAL A 653 19.38 -12.15 12.41
C VAL A 653 18.67 -11.12 13.27
N LYS A 654 18.43 -11.48 14.53
CA LYS A 654 17.82 -10.61 15.54
C LYS A 654 18.88 -10.17 16.54
N LEU A 655 19.02 -8.86 16.76
CA LEU A 655 19.80 -8.32 17.87
C LEU A 655 18.84 -7.69 18.89
N GLU A 656 18.76 -8.28 20.08
CA GLU A 656 17.97 -7.76 21.21
C GLU A 656 18.78 -6.67 21.93
N HIS A 657 18.16 -5.50 22.15
CA HIS A 657 18.69 -4.31 22.85
C HIS A 657 20.00 -3.68 22.31
N PHE A 658 20.49 -4.11 21.15
CA PHE A 658 21.78 -3.65 20.59
C PHE A 658 21.76 -2.23 20.01
N TRP A 659 20.63 -1.80 19.40
CA TRP A 659 20.44 -0.44 18.89
C TRP A 659 19.42 0.33 19.72
N SER A 660 19.62 1.65 19.80
CA SER A 660 18.65 2.61 20.33
C SER A 660 18.17 3.58 19.25
N GLY A 661 16.91 3.99 19.37
CA GLY A 661 16.32 5.10 18.61
C GLY A 661 16.12 6.33 19.49
N GLN A 662 16.21 7.52 18.89
CA GLN A 662 15.76 8.78 19.47
C GLN A 662 15.16 9.67 18.37
N CYS A 663 13.98 10.27 18.61
CA CYS A 663 13.50 11.32 17.73
C CYS A 663 14.32 12.60 17.94
N ALA A 664 15.09 12.96 16.91
CA ALA A 664 16.02 14.08 16.89
C ALA A 664 15.61 15.14 15.85
N LYS A 665 16.30 16.27 15.86
CA LYS A 665 16.11 17.39 14.92
C LYS A 665 17.34 17.54 14.03
N ASP A 666 17.12 17.71 12.73
CA ASP A 666 18.20 17.99 11.77
C ASP A 666 18.54 19.48 11.69
N ALA A 667 19.49 19.84 10.80
CA ALA A 667 19.95 21.22 10.62
C ALA A 667 18.90 22.18 10.02
N ALA A 668 17.77 21.67 9.53
CA ALA A 668 16.62 22.44 9.07
C ALA A 668 15.48 22.47 10.12
N SER A 669 15.70 21.91 11.32
CA SER A 669 14.70 21.70 12.36
C SER A 669 13.55 20.75 11.96
N SER A 670 13.77 19.88 10.97
CA SER A 670 12.85 18.77 10.65
C SER A 670 13.19 17.56 11.52
N SER A 671 12.18 16.84 12.03
CA SER A 671 12.38 15.67 12.90
C SER A 671 12.77 14.41 12.12
N PHE A 672 13.56 13.54 12.73
CA PHE A 672 13.91 12.21 12.19
C PHE A 672 14.21 11.23 13.32
N LEU A 673 14.21 9.92 13.03
CA LEU A 673 14.65 8.91 14.00
C LEU A 673 16.16 8.71 13.86
N ALA A 674 16.93 9.27 14.80
CA ALA A 674 18.33 8.98 14.95
C ALA A 674 18.49 7.56 15.55
N VAL A 675 19.23 6.70 14.86
CA VAL A 675 19.53 5.33 15.30
C VAL A 675 21.01 5.20 15.62
N SER A 676 21.35 4.60 16.75
CA SER A 676 22.74 4.38 17.19
C SER A 676 22.90 3.02 17.83
N ALA A 677 24.00 2.31 17.52
CA ALA A 677 24.41 1.18 18.33
C ALA A 677 24.62 1.65 19.78
N SER A 678 23.99 0.94 20.71
CA SER A 678 23.92 1.25 22.14
C SER A 678 24.25 0.00 22.95
N ALA A 679 25.30 -0.70 22.51
CA ALA A 679 25.79 -1.93 23.13
C ALA A 679 26.21 -1.66 24.58
N ASP A 680 25.71 -2.47 25.52
CA ASP A 680 26.00 -2.32 26.94
C ASP A 680 27.48 -2.65 27.27
N PRO A 681 28.06 -2.15 28.38
CA PRO A 681 29.44 -2.44 28.75
C PRO A 681 29.72 -3.93 28.96
N GLY A 682 30.34 -4.58 27.96
CA GLY A 682 30.61 -6.02 27.95
C GLY A 682 29.93 -6.78 26.81
N ASP A 683 29.01 -6.14 26.09
CA ASP A 683 28.47 -6.64 24.82
C ASP A 683 29.58 -6.70 23.76
N LEU A 684 29.78 -7.88 23.18
CA LEU A 684 30.81 -8.22 22.21
C LEU A 684 30.33 -8.06 20.76
N ARG A 685 29.04 -7.78 20.55
CA ARG A 685 28.45 -7.60 19.22
C ARG A 685 28.97 -6.32 18.58
N VAL A 686 29.14 -6.37 17.25
CA VAL A 686 29.63 -5.25 16.43
C VAL A 686 28.52 -4.84 15.48
N ASP A 687 28.37 -3.54 15.24
CA ASP A 687 27.38 -3.03 14.28
C ASP A 687 27.80 -3.44 12.85
N PRO A 688 27.00 -4.27 12.14
CA PRO A 688 27.33 -4.75 10.80
C PRO A 688 26.94 -3.75 9.69
N VAL A 689 26.30 -2.62 10.01
CA VAL A 689 25.73 -1.73 8.99
C VAL A 689 26.78 -0.73 8.49
N PRO A 690 27.22 -0.80 7.22
CA PRO A 690 28.30 0.04 6.72
C PRO A 690 27.75 1.40 6.30
N TYR A 691 27.52 2.30 7.26
CA TYR A 691 26.87 3.61 7.06
C TYR A 691 27.55 4.53 6.02
N ASP A 692 28.82 4.29 5.69
CA ASP A 692 29.55 4.98 4.61
C ASP A 692 29.13 4.54 3.18
N ASP A 693 28.40 3.44 3.02
CA ASP A 693 27.91 3.00 1.71
C ASP A 693 26.86 3.96 1.15
N ILE A 694 26.90 4.19 -0.16
CA ILE A 694 26.00 5.07 -0.89
C ILE A 694 24.50 4.75 -0.66
N ILE A 695 24.15 3.51 -0.34
CA ILE A 695 22.77 3.09 -0.04
C ILE A 695 22.22 3.68 1.28
N TYR A 696 23.08 4.03 2.24
CA TYR A 696 22.70 4.70 3.50
C TYR A 696 22.91 6.21 3.47
N SER A 697 23.31 6.78 2.33
CA SER A 697 23.83 8.14 2.27
C SER A 697 22.87 9.16 2.90
N PRO A 698 23.31 9.94 3.91
CA PRO A 698 22.47 10.93 4.58
C PRO A 698 22.05 12.08 3.66
N ALA A 699 22.75 12.25 2.53
CA ALA A 699 22.42 13.21 1.48
C ALA A 699 21.30 12.74 0.54
N ILE A 700 20.82 11.49 0.67
CA ILE A 700 19.86 10.86 -0.25
C ILE A 700 18.67 10.28 0.53
N VAL A 701 18.90 9.33 1.42
CA VAL A 701 17.82 8.60 2.14
C VAL A 701 18.12 8.24 3.59
N GLY A 702 19.38 8.26 4.05
CA GLY A 702 19.72 7.74 5.38
C GLY A 702 19.52 6.23 5.47
N THR A 703 19.16 5.72 6.64
CA THR A 703 18.99 4.28 6.89
C THR A 703 17.61 3.72 6.47
N HIS A 704 16.89 4.46 5.63
CA HIS A 704 15.59 4.15 5.02
C HIS A 704 15.35 2.69 4.58
N ILE A 705 16.36 1.98 4.05
CA ILE A 705 16.19 0.56 3.65
C ILE A 705 16.02 -0.42 4.82
N LEU A 706 16.25 0.06 6.05
CA LEU A 706 16.15 -0.64 7.35
C LEU A 706 15.05 -0.04 8.27
N ASP A 707 14.21 0.90 7.81
CA ASP A 707 13.24 1.60 8.70
C ASP A 707 12.38 0.65 9.56
N PHE A 708 11.87 -0.43 8.97
CA PHE A 708 11.14 -1.47 9.71
C PHE A 708 12.10 -2.34 10.55
N ASP A 709 13.23 -2.73 9.95
CA ASP A 709 14.18 -3.70 10.47
C ASP A 709 14.77 -3.25 11.83
N TRP A 710 14.90 -1.94 12.10
CA TRP A 710 15.38 -1.39 13.38
C TRP A 710 14.52 -1.74 14.60
N GLY A 711 13.20 -1.60 14.50
CA GLY A 711 12.27 -1.69 15.62
C GLY A 711 11.19 -2.74 15.41
N LEU A 712 11.44 -3.76 14.60
CA LEU A 712 10.40 -4.69 14.16
C LEU A 712 9.78 -5.50 15.32
N GLY A 713 10.55 -5.81 16.37
CA GLY A 713 10.02 -6.38 17.60
C GLY A 713 9.02 -5.43 18.27
N ASP A 714 9.48 -4.22 18.56
CA ASP A 714 8.73 -3.13 19.20
C ASP A 714 7.44 -2.80 18.43
N LEU A 715 7.50 -2.75 17.10
CA LEU A 715 6.35 -2.49 16.23
C LEU A 715 5.29 -3.60 16.29
N ILE A 716 5.69 -4.87 16.40
CA ILE A 716 4.75 -5.99 16.54
C ILE A 716 4.16 -6.00 17.96
N ASP A 717 4.99 -5.86 18.98
CA ASP A 717 4.56 -5.82 20.39
C ASP A 717 3.61 -4.63 20.66
N LEU A 718 3.86 -3.47 20.04
CA LEU A 718 2.95 -2.32 20.10
C LEU A 718 1.59 -2.59 19.45
N VAL A 719 1.50 -3.28 18.30
CA VAL A 719 0.18 -3.54 17.70
C VAL A 719 -0.60 -4.61 18.47
N ASP A 720 0.07 -5.59 19.08
CA ASP A 720 -0.55 -6.53 20.02
C ASP A 720 -1.16 -5.78 21.23
N LEU A 721 -0.41 -4.87 21.86
CA LEU A 721 -0.90 -4.04 22.97
C LEU A 721 -2.07 -3.12 22.56
N LYS A 722 -1.96 -2.41 21.42
CA LYS A 722 -3.02 -1.52 20.91
C LYS A 722 -4.28 -2.30 20.53
N ALA A 723 -4.14 -3.47 19.90
CA ALA A 723 -5.29 -4.32 19.57
C ALA A 723 -6.00 -4.83 20.83
N ALA A 724 -5.24 -5.25 21.86
CA ALA A 724 -5.79 -5.64 23.15
C ALA A 724 -6.56 -4.48 23.82
N ALA A 725 -6.00 -3.26 23.82
CA ALA A 725 -6.65 -2.06 24.35
C ALA A 725 -7.96 -1.72 23.61
N LEU A 726 -7.94 -1.76 22.26
CA LEU A 726 -9.11 -1.52 21.41
C LEU A 726 -10.24 -2.51 21.72
N LEU A 727 -9.92 -3.80 21.77
CA LEU A 727 -10.86 -4.88 22.02
C LEU A 727 -11.42 -4.85 23.46
N ALA A 728 -10.59 -4.53 24.45
CA ALA A 728 -11.04 -4.31 25.83
C ALA A 728 -11.99 -3.11 25.94
N GLY A 729 -11.71 -2.00 25.24
CA GLY A 729 -12.58 -0.84 25.14
C GLY A 729 -13.94 -1.17 24.50
N ALA A 730 -13.95 -1.98 23.45
CA ALA A 730 -15.18 -2.44 22.79
C ALA A 730 -16.01 -3.42 23.65
N ALA A 731 -15.37 -4.18 24.55
CA ALA A 731 -16.04 -5.09 25.48
C ALA A 731 -16.62 -4.41 26.74
N ALA A 732 -16.24 -3.15 27.02
CA ALA A 732 -16.70 -2.43 28.19
C ALA A 732 -18.21 -2.10 28.10
N PRO A 733 -19.02 -2.39 29.14
CA PRO A 733 -20.45 -2.09 29.10
C PRO A 733 -20.67 -0.57 29.09
N ALA A 734 -21.38 -0.08 28.05
CA ALA A 734 -21.63 1.34 27.86
C ALA A 734 -22.16 2.02 29.13
N PRO A 735 -21.58 3.15 29.57
CA PRO A 735 -21.86 3.73 30.87
C PRO A 735 -23.34 4.09 31.00
N ALA A 736 -24.00 3.50 32.00
CA ALA A 736 -25.45 3.62 32.18
C ALA A 736 -25.86 5.10 32.27
N SER A 737 -26.64 5.55 31.29
CA SER A 737 -26.99 6.96 31.15
C SER A 737 -27.81 7.45 32.35
N ARG A 738 -27.20 8.35 33.14
CA ARG A 738 -27.88 9.04 34.23
C ARG A 738 -28.94 9.97 33.63
N ARG A 739 -30.20 9.55 33.75
CA ARG A 739 -31.40 10.32 33.43
C ARG A 739 -31.64 11.45 34.44
#